data_AF-A0A918R4K9-F1
#
_entry.id   AF-A0A918R4K9-F1
#
_cell.length_a   1.000
_cell.length_b   1.000
_cell.length_c   1.000
_cell.angle_alpha   90.00
_cell.angle_beta   90.00
_cell.angle_gamma   90.00
#
_symmetry.space_group_name_H-M   'P 1'
#
loop_
_entity.id
_entity.type
_entity.pdbx_description
1 polymer ?
#
loop_
_entity_poly.entity_id
_entity_poly.type
_entity_poly.pdbx_seq_one_letter_code
_entity_poly.pdbx_strand_id
1 'polypeptide(L)'
;MAGLTISLHSGHTTTLSAAVLTDDNRVIVAVVAAVAVAALVVAGVLVRQVLAAGEGTDGMRRIASAVQEGANAYLARQLRTLGVFAIVVFFLLMLLPADDWNQRAGRSVFFLIGAAFSASTGYIGMWLAVRSNVRVAAAAREATPAPGEPEKDLTAVSHRAMKIAFRTGGVVGMFTVGLGLLGATCVVLVYAADAPKVLEGFGLGAALIAMFMRVGGGIFTKAADVGADLVGKVEQGIPEDDPRNAATIADNVGDNVGDCAGMAADLFESYAVTLVAALILGKAAFGNDGLAFPLMVPAIGVLTAMIGIFAVAPRRADRSGMSAINRGFFISAVISLALVAVAVFTYLPGSYADLDGVGDAAIRGKDGDPRILALVAVAIGILLAALIQQLTGYFTETSRRPVRDIGKTSLTGPATVVLAGISVGLESAVYTALLIGLGVYGAFLLGGTSIMLALFAVALAGTGLLTTVGVIVAMDTFGPVSDNAQGIAEMSGDVEGAGAQVLTNLDAVGNTTKAITKGIAIATAVLAASALFGSYRDAITTGARDVGEKLTGAGAPMTLIMDISQPNNLVGLMAGAAVVFLFSGLAINAVSRSAGAVVYEVRRQFRDKPGIMDFSEKPEYGKVVDICTKDALRELATPGLLAVMAPIFVGFTLGVGALGAYLAGAIGAGTLMAVFLANSGGAWDNAKKLVEDGHHGGKGSEAHAATVIGDTVGDPFKDTAGPAINPLLKVMNLVSLLIAPAVIKFSYGADENVGVRVLIAALAFVVIVGAVYVSKRRRTAVGDEGDVERKHKSADPAVVS
;
A
#
# COMPACT_ATOMS: atom_id res chain seq x y z
N MET A 1 -2.24 -78.03 -29.92
CA MET A 1 -2.00 -76.59 -30.15
C MET A 1 -3.05 -75.85 -29.31
N ALA A 2 -2.83 -75.49 -28.04
CA ALA A 2 -2.03 -74.35 -27.55
C ALA A 2 -2.29 -73.08 -28.39
N GLY A 3 -2.76 -71.94 -27.90
CA GLY A 3 -3.20 -71.40 -26.59
C GLY A 3 -4.08 -70.15 -26.89
N LEU A 4 -5.09 -69.80 -26.10
CA LEU A 4 -5.07 -69.04 -24.84
C LEU A 4 -4.55 -67.58 -24.93
N THR A 5 -5.40 -66.69 -24.40
CA THR A 5 -5.15 -65.42 -23.67
C THR A 5 -5.08 -64.05 -24.38
N ILE A 6 -6.01 -63.22 -23.91
CA ILE A 6 -6.19 -61.76 -23.90
C ILE A 6 -4.89 -60.98 -23.64
N SER A 7 -4.75 -59.82 -24.27
CA SER A 7 -4.11 -58.65 -23.64
C SER A 7 -4.69 -57.33 -24.18
N LEU A 8 -5.55 -56.71 -23.38
CA LEU A 8 -5.77 -55.25 -23.34
C LEU A 8 -4.48 -54.64 -22.78
N HIS A 9 -3.82 -53.69 -23.47
CA HIS A 9 -2.98 -52.62 -22.88
C HIS A 9 -2.44 -51.69 -23.99
N SER A 10 -3.01 -50.50 -24.11
CA SER A 10 -2.28 -49.28 -24.47
C SER A 10 -3.03 -48.07 -23.90
N GLY A 11 -2.97 -47.96 -22.58
CA GLY A 11 -3.29 -46.71 -21.91
C GLY A 11 -2.29 -45.64 -22.35
N HIS A 12 -2.73 -44.68 -23.15
CA HIS A 12 -2.12 -43.36 -23.15
C HIS A 12 -2.69 -42.57 -21.98
N THR A 13 -2.30 -42.95 -20.76
CA THR A 13 -2.24 -42.01 -19.66
C THR A 13 -1.07 -41.07 -19.95
N THR A 14 -1.32 -39.97 -20.66
CA THR A 14 -0.47 -38.79 -20.54
C THR A 14 -0.66 -38.25 -19.13
N THR A 15 0.04 -38.84 -18.17
CA THR A 15 0.32 -38.19 -16.90
C THR A 15 1.11 -36.94 -17.23
N LEU A 16 0.40 -35.81 -17.35
CA LEU A 16 0.99 -34.48 -17.34
C LEU A 16 1.88 -34.42 -16.10
N SER A 17 3.21 -34.36 -16.28
CA SER A 17 4.14 -34.18 -15.17
C SER A 17 3.78 -32.87 -14.50
N ALA A 18 3.14 -32.92 -13.33
CA ALA A 18 3.03 -31.76 -12.46
C ALA A 18 4.45 -31.25 -12.18
N ALA A 19 4.66 -29.93 -12.18
CA ALA A 19 5.96 -29.36 -11.80
C ALA A 19 6.35 -29.91 -10.41
N VAL A 20 7.54 -30.49 -10.29
CA VAL A 20 8.06 -31.06 -9.04
C VAL A 20 9.16 -30.14 -8.53
N LEU A 21 9.14 -29.85 -7.24
CA LEU A 21 10.25 -29.15 -6.60
C LEU A 21 11.43 -30.11 -6.49
N THR A 22 12.37 -30.01 -7.44
CA THR A 22 13.60 -30.82 -7.50
C THR A 22 14.48 -30.58 -6.27
N ASP A 23 15.38 -31.51 -5.95
CA ASP A 23 16.26 -31.37 -4.78
C ASP A 23 17.16 -30.13 -4.89
N ASP A 24 17.63 -29.80 -6.09
CA ASP A 24 18.38 -28.56 -6.34
C ASP A 24 17.52 -27.31 -6.10
N ASN A 25 16.27 -27.30 -6.58
CA ASN A 25 15.35 -26.19 -6.37
C ASN A 25 14.97 -26.05 -4.88
N ARG A 26 14.90 -27.16 -4.13
CA ARG A 26 14.73 -27.14 -2.67
C ARG A 26 15.90 -26.46 -1.97
N VAL A 27 17.14 -26.78 -2.36
CA VAL A 27 18.34 -26.13 -1.81
C VAL A 27 18.32 -24.63 -2.10
N ILE A 28 17.97 -24.22 -3.32
CA ILE A 28 17.87 -22.80 -3.69
C ILE A 28 16.81 -22.11 -2.84
N VAL A 29 15.60 -22.68 -2.72
CA VAL A 29 14.54 -22.09 -1.91
C VAL A 29 14.94 -22.03 -0.43
N ALA A 30 15.68 -23.00 0.09
CA ALA A 30 16.24 -22.96 1.44
C ALA A 30 17.29 -21.86 1.62
N VAL A 31 18.16 -21.62 0.62
CA VAL A 31 19.09 -20.48 0.62
C VAL A 31 18.32 -19.17 0.61
N VAL A 32 17.25 -19.06 -0.18
CA VAL A 32 16.38 -17.87 -0.20
C VAL A 32 15.72 -17.65 1.17
N ALA A 33 15.26 -18.72 1.83
CA ALA A 33 14.75 -18.63 3.20
C ALA A 33 15.82 -18.15 4.19
N ALA A 34 17.07 -18.60 4.03
CA ALA A 34 18.19 -18.12 4.85
C ALA A 34 18.48 -16.63 4.62
N VAL A 35 18.39 -16.14 3.37
CA VAL A 35 18.49 -14.70 3.05
C VAL A 35 17.35 -13.91 3.70
N ALA A 36 16.13 -14.44 3.68
CA ALA A 36 14.99 -13.82 4.35
C ALA A 36 15.21 -13.70 5.87
N VAL A 37 15.74 -14.75 6.51
CA VAL A 37 16.11 -14.72 7.94
C VAL A 37 17.25 -13.72 8.18
N ALA A 38 18.25 -13.67 7.30
CA ALA A 38 19.35 -12.70 7.41
C ALA A 38 18.83 -11.25 7.38
N ALA A 39 17.81 -10.94 6.57
CA ALA A 39 17.16 -9.64 6.57
C ALA A 39 16.58 -9.28 7.95
N LEU A 40 15.89 -10.22 8.60
CA LEU A 40 15.32 -10.03 9.94
C LEU A 40 16.41 -9.85 11.00
N VAL A 41 17.53 -10.57 10.88
CA VAL A 41 18.70 -10.39 11.75
C VAL A 41 19.28 -8.98 11.58
N VAL A 42 19.45 -8.50 10.34
CA VAL A 42 19.91 -7.14 10.07
C VAL A 42 18.93 -6.10 10.60
N ALA A 43 17.64 -6.34 10.49
CA ALA A 43 16.61 -5.50 11.11
C ALA A 43 16.82 -5.41 12.64
N GLY A 44 17.07 -6.53 13.32
CA GLY A 44 17.39 -6.55 14.75
C GLY A 44 18.67 -5.78 15.12
N VAL A 45 19.69 -5.81 14.26
CA VAL A 45 20.91 -4.99 14.44
C VAL A 45 20.60 -3.50 14.29
N LEU A 46 19.81 -3.12 13.28
CA LEU A 46 19.41 -1.72 13.05
C LEU A 46 18.54 -1.20 14.21
N VAL A 47 17.61 -2.00 14.75
CA VAL A 47 16.84 -1.65 15.95
C VAL A 47 17.77 -1.30 17.12
N ARG A 48 18.77 -2.14 17.40
CA ARG A 48 19.75 -1.86 18.48
C ARG A 48 20.49 -0.54 18.24
N GLN A 49 20.87 -0.26 16.99
CA GLN A 49 21.56 0.99 16.65
C GLN A 49 20.69 2.23 16.81
N VAL A 50 19.40 2.15 16.45
CA VAL A 50 18.44 3.25 16.64
C VAL A 50 18.17 3.47 18.12
N LEU A 51 17.89 2.41 18.88
CA LEU A 51 17.56 2.51 20.31
C LEU A 51 18.72 2.98 21.18
N ALA A 52 19.97 2.76 20.74
CA ALA A 52 21.17 3.28 21.40
C ALA A 52 21.31 4.82 21.32
N ALA A 53 20.58 5.50 20.42
CA ALA A 53 20.54 6.96 20.42
C ALA A 53 19.77 7.50 21.62
N GLY A 54 20.21 8.65 22.15
CA GLY A 54 19.62 9.28 23.33
C GLY A 54 18.25 9.91 23.05
N GLU A 55 17.40 9.95 24.08
CA GLU A 55 16.00 10.42 24.00
C GLU A 55 15.82 11.91 24.33
N GLY A 56 16.90 12.66 24.51
CA GLY A 56 16.85 14.09 24.76
C GLY A 56 16.34 14.48 26.15
N THR A 57 15.65 15.61 26.22
CA THR A 57 15.18 16.26 27.46
C THR A 57 13.96 15.55 28.06
N ASP A 58 13.59 15.89 29.29
CA ASP A 58 12.37 15.38 29.92
C ASP A 58 11.08 15.93 29.27
N GLY A 59 11.14 17.12 28.65
CA GLY A 59 10.06 17.67 27.82
C GLY A 59 9.76 16.76 26.63
N MET A 60 10.78 16.50 25.81
CA MET A 60 10.70 15.61 24.65
C MET A 60 10.22 14.20 25.02
N ARG A 61 10.73 13.62 26.13
CA ARG A 61 10.30 12.30 26.61
C ARG A 61 8.83 12.24 27.01
N ARG A 62 8.29 13.30 27.63
CA ARG A 62 6.87 13.37 28.01
C ARG A 62 5.96 13.37 26.79
N ILE A 63 6.27 14.20 25.78
CA ILE A 63 5.50 14.26 24.53
C ILE A 63 5.59 12.93 23.79
N ALA A 64 6.80 12.38 23.63
CA ALA A 64 7.01 11.10 22.99
C ALA A 64 6.25 9.96 23.69
N SER A 65 6.14 9.98 25.01
CA SER A 65 5.37 8.98 25.76
C SER A 65 3.86 9.07 25.48
N ALA A 66 3.32 10.28 25.35
CA ALA A 66 1.92 10.49 24.99
C ALA A 66 1.60 9.97 23.57
N VAL A 67 2.47 10.26 22.60
CA VAL A 67 2.35 9.73 21.23
C VAL A 67 2.46 8.19 21.23
N GLN A 68 3.40 7.63 21.99
CA GLN A 68 3.53 6.17 22.14
C GLN A 68 2.28 5.52 22.73
N GLU A 69 1.68 6.11 23.75
CA GLU A 69 0.46 5.58 24.37
C GLU A 69 -0.71 5.61 23.39
N GLY A 70 -0.94 6.73 22.71
CA GLY A 70 -2.01 6.88 21.72
C GLY A 70 -1.87 5.92 20.54
N ALA A 71 -0.67 5.78 19.99
CA ALA A 71 -0.39 4.89 18.87
C ALA A 71 -0.59 3.40 19.24
N ASN A 72 -0.13 2.99 20.42
CA ASN A 72 -0.36 1.63 20.92
C ASN A 72 -1.83 1.34 21.20
N ALA A 73 -2.56 2.31 21.79
CA ALA A 73 -3.99 2.17 22.06
C ALA A 73 -4.81 2.01 20.77
N TYR A 74 -4.51 2.81 19.74
CA TYR A 74 -5.15 2.71 18.43
C TYR A 74 -4.91 1.35 17.78
N LEU A 75 -3.64 0.93 17.62
CA LEU A 75 -3.34 -0.34 16.95
C LEU A 75 -3.91 -1.54 17.72
N ALA A 76 -3.84 -1.55 19.05
CA ALA A 76 -4.41 -2.64 19.84
C ALA A 76 -5.93 -2.78 19.59
N ARG A 77 -6.65 -1.66 19.51
CA ARG A 77 -8.09 -1.65 19.22
C ARG A 77 -8.39 -2.04 17.77
N GLN A 78 -7.59 -1.56 16.81
CA GLN A 78 -7.72 -1.93 15.41
C GLN A 78 -7.50 -3.43 15.21
N LEU A 79 -6.40 -3.99 15.73
CA LEU A 79 -6.06 -5.41 15.61
C LEU A 79 -7.11 -6.31 16.27
N ARG A 80 -7.65 -5.93 17.44
CA ARG A 80 -8.75 -6.68 18.08
C ARG A 80 -10.00 -6.74 17.20
N THR A 81 -10.32 -5.63 16.54
CA THR A 81 -11.49 -5.54 15.65
C THR A 81 -11.25 -6.35 14.37
N LEU A 82 -10.08 -6.21 13.76
CA LEU A 82 -9.70 -6.94 12.56
C LEU A 82 -9.54 -8.45 12.80
N GLY A 83 -9.15 -8.87 14.01
CA GLY A 83 -9.04 -10.28 14.38
C GLY A 83 -10.37 -11.02 14.23
N VAL A 84 -11.50 -10.40 14.60
CA VAL A 84 -12.83 -10.99 14.39
C VAL A 84 -13.11 -11.18 12.90
N PHE A 85 -12.81 -10.16 12.09
CA PHE A 85 -13.01 -10.23 10.65
C PHE A 85 -12.13 -11.30 9.99
N ALA A 86 -10.85 -11.41 10.39
CA ALA A 86 -9.93 -12.43 9.90
C ALA A 86 -10.44 -13.85 10.21
N ILE A 87 -11.00 -14.08 11.40
CA ILE A 87 -11.60 -15.37 11.78
C ILE A 87 -12.80 -15.69 10.88
N VAL A 88 -13.67 -14.71 10.59
CA VAL A 88 -14.81 -14.92 9.69
C VAL A 88 -14.33 -15.30 8.28
N VAL A 89 -13.37 -14.56 7.72
CA VAL A 89 -12.82 -14.85 6.39
C VAL A 89 -12.12 -16.22 6.35
N PHE A 90 -11.41 -16.60 7.41
CA PHE A 90 -10.80 -17.93 7.52
C PHE A 90 -11.80 -19.06 7.28
N PHE A 91 -12.98 -18.99 7.89
CA PHE A 91 -14.04 -19.98 7.68
C PHE A 91 -14.67 -19.87 6.29
N LEU A 92 -14.87 -18.65 5.77
CA LEU A 92 -15.37 -18.46 4.40
C LEU A 92 -14.43 -19.08 3.36
N LEU A 93 -13.12 -18.96 3.54
CA LEU A 93 -12.12 -19.58 2.67
C LEU A 93 -12.15 -21.11 2.71
N MET A 94 -12.62 -21.73 3.81
CA MET A 94 -12.79 -23.19 3.86
C MET A 94 -13.98 -23.67 3.02
N LEU A 95 -14.97 -22.81 2.77
CA LEU A 95 -16.16 -23.12 1.97
C LEU A 95 -15.88 -23.10 0.46
N LEU A 96 -14.82 -22.42 0.03
CA LEU A 96 -14.46 -22.32 -1.38
C LEU A 96 -13.90 -23.65 -1.93
N PRO A 97 -14.19 -24.01 -3.19
CA PRO A 97 -13.70 -25.24 -3.80
C PRO A 97 -12.16 -25.35 -3.76
N ALA A 98 -11.66 -26.57 -3.53
CA ALA A 98 -10.28 -26.98 -3.77
C ALA A 98 -10.24 -28.51 -3.91
N ASP A 99 -9.17 -29.00 -4.53
CA ASP A 99 -8.98 -30.41 -4.90
C ASP A 99 -8.95 -31.30 -3.64
N ASP A 100 -8.19 -30.87 -2.62
CA ASP A 100 -7.96 -31.62 -1.39
C ASP A 100 -8.27 -30.82 -0.12
N TRP A 101 -8.61 -31.53 0.97
CA TRP A 101 -8.77 -30.93 2.30
C TRP A 101 -7.50 -30.20 2.76
N ASN A 102 -6.32 -30.76 2.45
CA ASN A 102 -5.04 -30.14 2.80
C ASN A 102 -4.86 -28.78 2.12
N GLN A 103 -5.29 -28.63 0.87
CA GLN A 103 -5.22 -27.34 0.16
C GLN A 103 -6.21 -26.32 0.74
N ARG A 104 -7.43 -26.75 1.12
CA ARG A 104 -8.41 -25.87 1.79
C ARG A 104 -7.89 -25.36 3.13
N ALA A 105 -7.40 -26.28 3.96
CA ALA A 105 -6.83 -25.95 5.26
C ALA A 105 -5.57 -25.08 5.10
N GLY A 106 -4.67 -25.45 4.18
CA GLY A 106 -3.47 -24.70 3.85
C GLY A 106 -3.78 -23.26 3.46
N ARG A 107 -4.69 -23.04 2.49
CA ARG A 107 -5.11 -21.70 2.06
C ARG A 107 -5.64 -20.86 3.23
N SER A 108 -6.52 -21.42 4.06
CA SER A 108 -7.09 -20.70 5.21
C SER A 108 -6.05 -20.41 6.29
N VAL A 109 -5.16 -21.36 6.60
CA VAL A 109 -4.08 -21.14 7.59
C VAL A 109 -3.09 -20.10 7.10
N PHE A 110 -2.67 -20.17 5.84
CA PHE A 110 -1.73 -19.19 5.28
C PHE A 110 -2.35 -17.81 5.08
N PHE A 111 -3.68 -17.72 4.94
CA PHE A 111 -4.38 -16.44 5.10
C PHE A 111 -4.16 -15.81 6.47
N LEU A 112 -4.26 -16.58 7.56
CA LEU A 112 -3.96 -16.05 8.89
C LEU A 112 -2.48 -15.70 9.07
N ILE A 113 -1.57 -16.48 8.48
CA ILE A 113 -0.12 -16.18 8.51
C ILE A 113 0.17 -14.87 7.75
N GLY A 114 -0.39 -14.70 6.54
CA GLY A 114 -0.24 -13.48 5.76
C GLY A 114 -0.81 -12.25 6.46
N ALA A 115 -1.99 -12.40 7.07
CA ALA A 115 -2.61 -11.37 7.90
C ALA A 115 -1.72 -11.03 9.12
N ALA A 116 -1.19 -12.04 9.81
CA ALA A 116 -0.32 -11.85 10.96
C ALA A 116 1.01 -11.18 10.58
N PHE A 117 1.62 -11.52 9.46
CA PHE A 117 2.87 -10.92 8.99
C PHE A 117 2.66 -9.47 8.52
N SER A 118 1.56 -9.19 7.84
CA SER A 118 1.16 -7.83 7.46
C SER A 118 0.94 -6.96 8.70
N ALA A 119 0.16 -7.44 9.66
CA ALA A 119 -0.07 -6.76 10.94
C ALA A 119 1.24 -6.57 11.73
N SER A 120 2.12 -7.58 11.76
CA SER A 120 3.40 -7.51 12.46
C SER A 120 4.34 -6.49 11.84
N THR A 121 4.39 -6.40 10.51
CA THR A 121 5.20 -5.42 9.78
C THR A 121 4.74 -4.00 10.10
N GLY A 122 3.42 -3.74 10.06
CA GLY A 122 2.86 -2.44 10.44
C GLY A 122 3.10 -2.11 11.92
N TYR A 123 2.90 -3.08 12.82
CA TYR A 123 3.10 -2.88 14.27
C TYR A 123 4.55 -2.58 14.62
N ILE A 124 5.52 -3.34 14.09
CA ILE A 124 6.95 -3.14 14.35
C ILE A 124 7.41 -1.80 13.76
N GLY A 125 6.93 -1.45 12.57
CA GLY A 125 7.20 -0.15 11.95
C GLY A 125 6.78 1.01 12.84
N MET A 126 5.52 1.01 13.26
CA MET A 126 5.00 2.01 14.20
C MET A 126 5.76 2.01 15.52
N TRP A 127 5.96 0.84 16.14
CA TRP A 127 6.62 0.68 17.44
C TRP A 127 8.04 1.27 17.46
N LEU A 128 8.78 1.12 16.37
CA LEU A 128 10.10 1.71 16.25
C LEU A 128 10.01 3.20 15.89
N ALA A 129 9.11 3.60 14.99
CA ALA A 129 8.90 4.98 14.59
C ALA A 129 8.69 5.87 15.83
N VAL A 130 7.67 5.58 16.65
CA VAL A 130 7.35 6.36 17.87
C VAL A 130 8.50 6.48 18.88
N ARG A 131 9.45 5.53 18.88
CA ARG A 131 10.66 5.57 19.72
C ARG A 131 11.81 6.30 19.03
N SER A 132 11.85 6.30 17.71
CA SER A 132 12.87 6.96 16.92
C SER A 132 12.62 8.47 16.77
N ASN A 133 11.36 8.92 16.73
CA ASN A 133 11.00 10.32 16.50
C ASN A 133 11.69 11.24 17.53
N VAL A 134 11.60 10.90 18.82
CA VAL A 134 12.27 11.63 19.91
C VAL A 134 13.80 11.61 19.80
N ARG A 135 14.37 10.54 19.25
CA ARG A 135 15.82 10.39 19.07
C ARG A 135 16.34 11.22 17.90
N VAL A 136 15.53 11.37 16.85
CA VAL A 136 15.83 12.26 15.72
C VAL A 136 15.76 13.71 16.17
N ALA A 137 14.71 14.09 16.91
CA ALA A 137 14.60 15.42 17.50
C ALA A 137 15.78 15.70 18.46
N ALA A 138 16.15 14.73 19.30
CA ALA A 138 17.27 14.87 20.23
C ALA A 138 18.61 15.00 19.52
N ALA A 139 18.80 14.32 18.38
CA ALA A 139 19.97 14.49 17.54
C ALA A 139 20.01 15.88 16.90
N ALA A 140 18.88 16.39 16.41
CA ALA A 140 18.79 17.72 15.82
C ALA A 140 19.06 18.84 16.84
N ARG A 141 18.66 18.66 18.11
CA ARG A 141 18.96 19.60 19.20
C ARG A 141 20.46 19.88 19.35
N GLU A 142 21.32 18.93 19.01
CA GLU A 142 22.77 19.12 19.08
C GLU A 142 23.29 20.22 18.12
N ALA A 143 22.48 20.71 17.18
CA ALA A 143 22.80 21.85 16.34
C ALA A 143 22.76 23.19 17.09
N THR A 144 22.10 23.24 18.25
CA THR A 144 21.99 24.42 19.12
C THR A 144 22.58 24.06 20.48
N PRO A 145 23.93 24.06 20.62
CA PRO A 145 24.60 23.66 21.86
C PRO A 145 24.23 24.56 23.03
N ALA A 146 24.25 24.02 24.25
CA ALA A 146 24.03 24.81 25.46
C ALA A 146 25.15 25.86 25.66
N PRO A 147 24.92 26.97 26.40
CA PRO A 147 25.94 27.97 26.65
C PRO A 147 27.22 27.34 27.25
N GLY A 148 28.34 27.44 26.53
CA GLY A 148 29.64 26.88 26.93
C GLY A 148 30.01 25.55 26.27
N GLU A 149 29.12 24.93 25.49
CA GLU A 149 29.46 23.80 24.62
C GLU A 149 30.06 24.27 23.28
N PRO A 150 31.03 23.55 22.71
CA PRO A 150 31.58 23.89 21.40
C PRO A 150 30.51 23.75 20.32
N GLU A 151 30.49 24.71 19.40
CA GLU A 151 29.62 24.68 18.22
C GLU A 151 29.91 23.42 17.40
N LYS A 152 28.86 22.65 17.09
CA LYS A 152 28.98 21.39 16.33
C LYS A 152 28.81 21.68 14.84
N ASP A 153 29.50 20.89 14.01
CA ASP A 153 29.32 20.93 12.55
C ASP A 153 27.85 20.60 12.22
N LEU A 154 27.09 21.60 11.76
CA LEU A 154 25.67 21.47 11.38
C LEU A 154 25.44 20.34 10.37
N THR A 155 26.41 20.13 9.49
CA THR A 155 26.39 19.04 8.51
C THR A 155 26.43 17.69 9.22
N ALA A 156 27.31 17.54 10.22
CA ALA A 156 27.42 16.31 10.99
C ALA A 156 26.16 16.03 11.84
N VAL A 157 25.54 17.08 12.39
CA VAL A 157 24.28 16.98 13.15
C VAL A 157 23.13 16.52 12.24
N SER A 158 22.94 17.19 11.11
CA SER A 158 21.93 16.82 10.11
C SER A 158 22.13 15.39 9.62
N HIS A 159 23.36 14.98 9.34
CA HIS A 159 23.68 13.62 8.91
C HIS A 159 23.35 12.59 9.99
N ARG A 160 23.55 12.91 11.27
CA ARG A 160 23.21 12.03 12.39
C ARG A 160 21.71 11.87 12.54
N ALA A 161 20.96 12.96 12.53
CA ALA A 161 19.49 12.94 12.58
C ALA A 161 18.91 12.14 11.41
N MET A 162 19.36 12.43 10.18
CA MET A 162 18.97 11.71 8.97
C MET A 162 19.29 10.22 9.06
N LYS A 163 20.47 9.86 9.57
CA LYS A 163 20.89 8.45 9.71
C LYS A 163 20.01 7.69 10.69
N ILE A 164 19.54 8.30 11.78
CA ILE A 164 18.63 7.66 12.73
C ILE A 164 17.26 7.44 12.06
N ALA A 165 16.71 8.47 11.42
CA ALA A 165 15.43 8.40 10.72
C ALA A 165 15.47 7.33 9.60
N PHE A 166 16.48 7.38 8.74
CA PHE A 166 16.59 6.46 7.61
C PHE A 166 16.85 5.02 8.03
N ARG A 167 17.63 4.78 9.10
CA ARG A 167 17.83 3.43 9.65
C ARG A 167 16.58 2.87 10.30
N THR A 168 15.75 3.72 10.89
CA THR A 168 14.42 3.33 11.38
C THR A 168 13.59 2.79 10.24
N GLY A 169 13.53 3.51 9.11
CA GLY A 169 12.89 3.00 7.90
C GLY A 169 13.55 1.74 7.34
N GLY A 170 14.88 1.63 7.42
CA GLY A 170 15.60 0.42 7.05
C GLY A 170 15.17 -0.82 7.83
N VAL A 171 14.82 -0.69 9.12
CA VAL A 171 14.23 -1.79 9.91
C VAL A 171 12.90 -2.21 9.29
N VAL A 172 12.01 -1.26 9.03
CA VAL A 172 10.69 -1.55 8.45
C VAL A 172 10.85 -2.24 7.11
N GLY A 173 11.71 -1.72 6.24
CA GLY A 173 12.01 -2.33 4.93
C GLY A 173 12.53 -3.76 5.03
N MET A 174 13.43 -4.05 5.97
CA MET A 174 13.95 -5.40 6.19
C MET A 174 12.91 -6.36 6.75
N PHE A 175 12.00 -5.90 7.63
CA PHE A 175 10.86 -6.70 8.08
C PHE A 175 9.88 -6.99 6.93
N THR A 176 9.56 -5.97 6.13
CA THR A 176 8.67 -6.08 4.96
C THR A 176 9.16 -7.16 3.99
N VAL A 177 10.41 -7.05 3.52
CA VAL A 177 10.96 -8.01 2.55
C VAL A 177 11.30 -9.35 3.20
N GLY A 178 11.77 -9.35 4.45
CA GLY A 178 12.15 -10.56 5.19
C GLY A 178 10.96 -11.45 5.50
N LEU A 179 9.89 -10.91 6.09
CA LEU A 179 8.67 -11.68 6.38
C LEU A 179 7.95 -12.10 5.10
N GLY A 180 7.92 -11.24 4.08
CA GLY A 180 7.27 -11.55 2.80
C GLY A 180 7.95 -12.73 2.10
N LEU A 181 9.28 -12.70 2.02
CA LEU A 181 10.08 -13.75 1.38
C LEU A 181 10.10 -15.03 2.20
N LEU A 182 10.18 -14.92 3.53
CA LEU A 182 10.10 -16.08 4.43
C LEU A 182 8.73 -16.76 4.31
N GLY A 183 7.63 -15.99 4.31
CA GLY A 183 6.29 -16.53 4.12
C GLY A 183 6.17 -17.29 2.80
N ALA A 184 6.61 -16.69 1.70
CA ALA A 184 6.54 -17.33 0.37
C ALA A 184 7.39 -18.61 0.28
N THR A 185 8.64 -18.57 0.76
CA THR A 185 9.55 -19.72 0.74
C THR A 185 9.07 -20.87 1.62
N CYS A 186 8.52 -20.57 2.80
CA CYS A 186 7.92 -21.60 3.66
C CYS A 186 6.77 -22.33 2.97
N VAL A 187 5.90 -21.62 2.24
CA VAL A 187 4.81 -22.28 1.48
C VAL A 187 5.38 -23.18 0.39
N VAL A 188 6.37 -22.69 -0.36
CA VAL A 188 7.00 -23.47 -1.44
C VAL A 188 7.71 -24.72 -0.91
N LEU A 189 8.41 -24.64 0.22
CA LEU A 189 9.08 -25.79 0.83
C LEU A 189 8.09 -26.86 1.35
N VAL A 190 6.93 -26.45 1.87
CA VAL A 190 5.95 -27.37 2.47
C VAL A 190 4.99 -27.95 1.43
N TYR A 191 4.50 -27.13 0.50
CA TYR A 191 3.44 -27.52 -0.46
C TYR A 191 3.95 -27.74 -1.88
N ALA A 192 5.20 -27.38 -2.20
CA ALA A 192 5.83 -27.59 -3.49
C ALA A 192 4.94 -27.19 -4.68
N ALA A 193 4.46 -28.16 -5.46
CA ALA A 193 3.64 -27.93 -6.64
C ALA A 193 2.30 -27.21 -6.31
N ASP A 194 1.76 -27.41 -5.12
CA ASP A 194 0.48 -26.84 -4.68
C ASP A 194 0.64 -25.49 -3.98
N ALA A 195 1.89 -25.04 -3.79
CA ALA A 195 2.20 -23.76 -3.18
C ALA A 195 1.43 -22.57 -3.78
N PRO A 196 1.23 -22.46 -5.11
CA PRO A 196 0.50 -21.33 -5.69
C PRO A 196 -0.93 -21.18 -5.13
N LYS A 197 -1.68 -22.29 -4.97
CA LYS A 197 -3.06 -22.26 -4.43
C LYS A 197 -3.10 -21.85 -2.95
N VAL A 198 -2.08 -22.21 -2.18
CA VAL A 198 -1.95 -21.84 -0.76
C VAL A 198 -1.49 -20.38 -0.61
N LEU A 199 -0.60 -19.93 -1.49
CA LEU A 199 -0.09 -18.56 -1.53
C LEU A 199 -1.19 -17.53 -1.82
N GLU A 200 -2.22 -17.88 -2.58
CA GLU A 200 -3.41 -17.02 -2.75
C GLU A 200 -4.03 -16.62 -1.41
N GLY A 201 -4.09 -17.56 -0.46
CA GLY A 201 -4.52 -17.30 0.91
C GLY A 201 -3.59 -16.31 1.61
N PHE A 202 -2.27 -16.55 1.55
CA PHE A 202 -1.25 -15.66 2.11
C PHE A 202 -1.35 -14.23 1.57
N GLY A 203 -1.45 -14.08 0.25
CA GLY A 203 -1.64 -12.78 -0.41
C GLY A 203 -2.94 -12.10 0.01
N LEU A 204 -4.05 -12.83 0.08
CA LEU A 204 -5.34 -12.26 0.48
C LEU A 204 -5.30 -11.78 1.94
N GLY A 205 -4.69 -12.56 2.83
CA GLY A 205 -4.53 -12.19 4.24
C GLY A 205 -3.72 -10.92 4.40
N ALA A 206 -2.60 -10.82 3.65
CA ALA A 206 -1.78 -9.63 3.62
C ALA A 206 -2.55 -8.39 3.13
N ALA A 207 -3.30 -8.53 2.03
CA ALA A 207 -4.03 -7.44 1.35
C ALA A 207 -5.18 -6.91 2.16
N LEU A 208 -5.91 -7.80 2.80
CA LEU A 208 -7.06 -7.42 3.61
C LEU A 208 -6.63 -6.61 4.84
N ILE A 209 -5.61 -7.07 5.57
CA ILE A 209 -5.08 -6.32 6.72
C ILE A 209 -4.47 -4.99 6.26
N ALA A 210 -3.69 -4.99 5.18
CA ALA A 210 -3.10 -3.77 4.63
C ALA A 210 -4.18 -2.74 4.25
N MET A 211 -5.26 -3.16 3.58
CA MET A 211 -6.37 -2.28 3.21
C MET A 211 -6.99 -1.61 4.44
N PHE A 212 -7.24 -2.38 5.50
CA PHE A 212 -7.84 -1.84 6.71
C PHE A 212 -6.89 -0.95 7.52
N MET A 213 -5.61 -1.30 7.59
CA MET A 213 -4.59 -0.47 8.23
C MET A 213 -4.42 0.85 7.49
N ARG A 214 -4.39 0.82 6.14
CA ARG A 214 -4.25 2.00 5.31
C ARG A 214 -5.46 2.92 5.37
N VAL A 215 -6.67 2.39 5.19
CA VAL A 215 -7.91 3.17 5.23
C VAL A 215 -8.20 3.68 6.65
N GLY A 216 -8.14 2.81 7.65
CA GLY A 216 -8.41 3.19 9.04
C GLY A 216 -7.37 4.19 9.56
N GLY A 217 -6.08 3.90 9.34
CA GLY A 217 -5.00 4.79 9.72
C GLY A 217 -5.12 6.14 9.04
N GLY A 218 -5.37 6.16 7.71
CA GLY A 218 -5.59 7.39 6.93
C GLY A 218 -6.74 8.25 7.46
N ILE A 219 -7.90 7.64 7.76
CA ILE A 219 -9.03 8.37 8.36
C ILE A 219 -8.64 8.95 9.71
N PHE A 220 -7.92 8.20 10.55
CA PHE A 220 -7.48 8.67 11.85
C PHE A 220 -6.52 9.87 11.72
N THR A 221 -5.45 9.75 10.93
CA THR A 221 -4.44 10.81 10.80
C THR A 221 -5.04 12.06 10.20
N LYS A 222 -5.72 11.95 9.06
CA LYS A 222 -6.21 13.15 8.36
C LYS A 222 -7.39 13.81 9.06
N ALA A 223 -8.14 13.09 9.89
CA ALA A 223 -9.12 13.72 10.76
C ALA A 223 -8.48 14.57 11.86
N ALA A 224 -7.36 14.09 12.42
CA ALA A 224 -6.60 14.83 13.42
C ALA A 224 -5.88 16.03 12.80
N ASP A 225 -5.17 15.81 11.69
CA ASP A 225 -4.41 16.80 10.92
C ASP A 225 -5.29 17.99 10.48
N VAL A 226 -6.36 17.73 9.72
CA VAL A 226 -7.31 18.77 9.27
C VAL A 226 -7.96 19.49 10.46
N GLY A 227 -8.24 18.77 11.54
CA GLY A 227 -8.80 19.35 12.76
C GLY A 227 -7.81 20.25 13.50
N ALA A 228 -6.54 19.85 13.57
CA ALA A 228 -5.46 20.59 14.19
C ALA A 228 -5.15 21.86 13.39
N ASP A 229 -5.01 21.73 12.08
CA ASP A 229 -4.59 22.81 11.18
C ASP A 229 -5.65 23.89 10.99
N LEU A 230 -6.91 23.51 10.79
CA LEU A 230 -7.97 24.50 10.60
C LEU A 230 -8.21 25.32 11.86
N VAL A 231 -8.33 24.67 13.03
CA VAL A 231 -8.62 25.40 14.27
C VAL A 231 -7.37 26.12 14.78
N GLY A 232 -6.20 25.48 14.69
CA GLY A 232 -4.94 26.07 15.13
C GLY A 232 -4.47 27.21 14.24
N LYS A 233 -4.10 26.90 13.00
CA LYS A 233 -3.44 27.85 12.09
C LYS A 233 -4.40 28.91 11.54
N VAL A 234 -5.60 28.50 11.12
CA VAL A 234 -6.53 29.40 10.41
C VAL A 234 -7.43 30.19 11.37
N GLU A 235 -7.99 29.55 12.39
CA GLU A 235 -8.93 30.22 13.31
C GLU A 235 -8.24 30.94 14.46
N GLN A 236 -7.24 30.32 15.10
CA GLN A 236 -6.58 30.88 16.28
C GLN A 236 -5.23 31.54 15.97
N GLY A 237 -4.65 31.32 14.79
CA GLY A 237 -3.35 31.88 14.39
C GLY A 237 -2.18 31.38 15.24
N ILE A 238 -2.29 30.19 15.84
CA ILE A 238 -1.20 29.55 16.59
C ILE A 238 -0.30 28.75 15.65
N PRO A 239 0.98 28.51 16.01
CA PRO A 239 1.90 27.68 15.23
C PRO A 239 1.37 26.27 14.94
N GLU A 240 1.93 25.64 13.90
CA GLU A 240 1.82 24.20 13.64
C GLU A 240 2.32 23.42 14.85
N ASP A 241 1.74 22.26 15.16
CA ASP A 241 2.15 21.41 16.29
C ASP A 241 2.19 22.09 17.68
N ASP A 242 1.44 23.18 17.88
CA ASP A 242 1.44 23.87 19.17
C ASP A 242 0.85 22.99 20.30
N PRO A 243 1.51 22.90 21.47
CA PRO A 243 1.07 22.04 22.56
C PRO A 243 -0.28 22.45 23.17
N ARG A 244 -0.78 23.67 22.90
CA ARG A 244 -2.12 24.15 23.30
C ARG A 244 -3.23 23.50 22.49
N ASN A 245 -2.94 22.98 21.30
CA ASN A 245 -3.95 22.35 20.47
C ASN A 245 -4.12 20.87 20.88
N ALA A 246 -5.34 20.48 21.27
CA ALA A 246 -5.62 19.11 21.70
C ALA A 246 -5.46 18.06 20.59
N ALA A 247 -5.47 18.48 19.32
CA ALA A 247 -5.39 17.58 18.18
C ALA A 247 -3.95 17.22 17.77
N THR A 248 -2.92 17.95 18.20
CA THR A 248 -1.52 17.75 17.76
C THR A 248 -0.96 16.40 18.20
N ILE A 249 -1.32 15.92 19.39
CA ILE A 249 -0.98 14.56 19.82
C ILE A 249 -1.68 13.51 18.94
N ALA A 250 -2.95 13.73 18.59
CA ALA A 250 -3.67 12.81 17.70
C ALA A 250 -3.09 12.82 16.28
N ASP A 251 -2.60 13.96 15.81
CA ASP A 251 -1.96 14.12 14.52
C ASP A 251 -0.63 13.35 14.45
N ASN A 252 0.25 13.60 15.42
CA ASN A 252 1.52 12.87 15.55
C ASN A 252 1.29 11.35 15.74
N VAL A 253 0.28 10.94 16.52
CA VAL A 253 -0.14 9.53 16.59
C VAL A 253 -0.55 9.02 15.21
N GLY A 254 -1.31 9.85 14.48
CA GLY A 254 -1.78 9.64 13.13
C GLY A 254 -0.68 9.26 12.14
N ASP A 255 0.39 10.03 12.06
CA ASP A 255 1.49 9.75 11.13
C ASP A 255 2.12 8.37 11.39
N ASN A 256 2.19 7.96 12.65
CA ASN A 256 2.75 6.66 12.99
C ASN A 256 1.77 5.52 12.62
N VAL A 257 0.46 5.69 12.80
CA VAL A 257 -0.53 4.63 12.54
C VAL A 257 -0.97 4.56 11.08
N GLY A 258 -1.02 5.69 10.37
CA GLY A 258 -1.43 5.81 8.98
C GLY A 258 -0.25 5.74 8.02
N ASP A 259 0.67 6.70 8.15
CA ASP A 259 1.77 6.87 7.20
C ASP A 259 2.89 5.86 7.42
N CYS A 260 3.18 5.44 8.65
CA CYS A 260 4.16 4.39 8.91
C CYS A 260 3.52 3.00 8.90
N ALA A 261 2.59 2.68 9.83
CA ALA A 261 2.05 1.33 9.96
C ALA A 261 1.26 0.88 8.73
N GLY A 262 0.37 1.75 8.23
CA GLY A 262 -0.46 1.47 7.07
C GLY A 262 0.35 1.30 5.78
N MET A 263 1.36 2.15 5.57
CA MET A 263 2.20 2.05 4.36
C MET A 263 3.14 0.84 4.41
N ALA A 264 3.69 0.51 5.58
CA ALA A 264 4.49 -0.71 5.76
C ALA A 264 3.68 -1.96 5.43
N ALA A 265 2.41 -2.02 5.86
CA ALA A 265 1.50 -3.12 5.53
C ALA A 265 1.13 -3.18 4.03
N ASP A 266 0.89 -2.03 3.38
CA ASP A 266 0.60 -1.96 1.93
C ASP A 266 1.80 -2.37 1.06
N LEU A 267 3.04 -2.00 1.44
CA LEU A 267 4.24 -2.46 0.74
C LEU A 267 4.52 -3.95 0.98
N PHE A 268 4.28 -4.45 2.20
CA PHE A 268 4.36 -5.88 2.51
C PHE A 268 3.40 -6.69 1.66
N GLU A 269 2.16 -6.23 1.56
CA GLU A 269 1.20 -6.87 0.70
C GLU A 269 1.64 -6.82 -0.77
N SER A 270 2.00 -5.65 -1.29
CA SER A 270 2.41 -5.50 -2.69
C SER A 270 3.56 -6.45 -3.03
N TYR A 271 4.48 -6.66 -2.08
CA TYR A 271 5.54 -7.65 -2.17
C TYR A 271 5.01 -9.09 -2.21
N ALA A 272 4.15 -9.47 -1.25
CA ALA A 272 3.56 -10.80 -1.16
C ALA A 272 2.74 -11.17 -2.42
N VAL A 273 1.86 -10.28 -2.88
CA VAL A 273 0.92 -10.55 -3.98
C VAL A 273 1.63 -10.63 -5.32
N THR A 274 2.64 -9.79 -5.55
CA THR A 274 3.48 -9.89 -6.75
C THR A 274 4.23 -11.22 -6.79
N LEU A 275 4.76 -11.68 -5.64
CA LEU A 275 5.38 -13.01 -5.52
C LEU A 275 4.39 -14.14 -5.82
N VAL A 276 3.16 -14.06 -5.30
CA VAL A 276 2.09 -15.03 -5.58
C VAL A 276 1.84 -15.13 -7.09
N ALA A 277 1.62 -13.98 -7.75
CA ALA A 277 1.38 -13.94 -9.19
C ALA A 277 2.57 -14.50 -9.99
N ALA A 278 3.80 -14.14 -9.61
CA ALA A 278 5.01 -14.60 -10.27
C ALA A 278 5.25 -16.11 -10.11
N LEU A 279 4.87 -16.71 -8.97
CA LEU A 279 4.97 -18.15 -8.75
C LEU A 279 3.87 -18.94 -9.48
N ILE A 280 2.63 -18.46 -9.48
CA ILE A 280 1.53 -19.07 -10.25
C ILE A 280 1.91 -19.12 -11.74
N LEU A 281 2.28 -17.97 -12.30
CA LEU A 281 2.62 -17.85 -13.71
C LEU A 281 3.96 -18.50 -14.03
N GLY A 282 4.93 -18.44 -13.11
CA GLY A 282 6.22 -19.10 -13.24
C GLY A 282 6.07 -20.60 -13.38
N LYS A 283 5.28 -21.24 -12.51
CA LYS A 283 4.99 -22.68 -12.63
C LYS A 283 4.39 -23.03 -13.99
N ALA A 284 3.46 -22.21 -14.50
CA ALA A 284 2.82 -22.46 -15.78
C ALA A 284 3.76 -22.21 -16.99
N ALA A 285 4.66 -21.24 -16.89
CA ALA A 285 5.55 -20.83 -17.96
C ALA A 285 6.86 -21.62 -18.01
N PHE A 286 7.54 -21.76 -16.87
CA PHE A 286 8.90 -22.29 -16.72
C PHE A 286 8.94 -23.62 -15.94
N GLY A 287 7.78 -24.20 -15.58
CA GLY A 287 7.72 -25.51 -14.95
C GLY A 287 8.43 -25.54 -13.59
N ASN A 288 9.40 -26.45 -13.42
CA ASN A 288 10.14 -26.63 -12.17
C ASN A 288 10.94 -25.38 -11.79
N ASP A 289 11.57 -24.73 -12.78
CA ASP A 289 12.37 -23.52 -12.57
C ASP A 289 11.51 -22.30 -12.22
N GLY A 290 10.27 -22.33 -12.67
CA GLY A 290 9.25 -21.34 -12.35
C GLY A 290 8.83 -21.29 -10.88
N LEU A 291 9.16 -22.31 -10.08
CA LEU A 291 8.91 -22.33 -8.64
C LEU A 291 10.05 -21.74 -7.79
N ALA A 292 11.26 -21.62 -8.37
CA ALA A 292 12.45 -21.14 -7.65
C ALA A 292 12.91 -19.76 -8.16
N PHE A 293 12.97 -19.55 -9.48
CA PHE A 293 13.50 -18.30 -10.07
C PHE A 293 12.77 -17.04 -9.60
N PRO A 294 11.42 -16.99 -9.53
CA PRO A 294 10.70 -15.81 -9.01
C PRO A 294 11.01 -15.46 -7.55
N LEU A 295 11.54 -16.40 -6.76
CA LEU A 295 11.99 -16.17 -5.38
C LEU A 295 13.43 -15.66 -5.33
N MET A 296 14.28 -16.08 -6.27
CA MET A 296 15.69 -15.64 -6.34
C MET A 296 15.80 -14.13 -6.61
N VAL A 297 14.96 -13.60 -7.51
CA VAL A 297 15.01 -12.17 -7.89
C VAL A 297 14.77 -11.26 -6.67
N PRO A 298 13.69 -11.44 -5.87
CA PRO A 298 13.50 -10.64 -4.66
C PRO A 298 14.53 -10.96 -3.56
N ALA A 299 15.09 -12.18 -3.50
CA ALA A 299 16.19 -12.50 -2.57
C ALA A 299 17.44 -11.65 -2.86
N ILE A 300 17.80 -11.49 -4.13
CA ILE A 300 18.85 -10.57 -4.56
C ILE A 300 18.47 -9.14 -4.15
N GLY A 301 17.20 -8.78 -4.34
CA GLY A 301 16.62 -7.52 -3.85
C GLY A 301 16.89 -7.26 -2.37
N VAL A 302 16.67 -8.24 -1.50
CA VAL A 302 16.98 -8.16 -0.07
C VAL A 302 18.45 -7.86 0.16
N LEU A 303 19.35 -8.58 -0.51
CA LEU A 303 20.80 -8.36 -0.41
C LEU A 303 21.18 -6.93 -0.83
N THR A 304 20.64 -6.47 -1.95
CA THR A 304 20.92 -5.12 -2.45
C THR A 304 20.29 -4.04 -1.61
N ALA A 305 19.13 -4.28 -1.01
CA ALA A 305 18.51 -3.34 -0.09
C ALA A 305 19.32 -3.20 1.20
N MET A 306 19.91 -4.29 1.72
CA MET A 306 20.85 -4.20 2.84
C MET A 306 22.04 -3.30 2.49
N ILE A 307 22.66 -3.51 1.33
CA ILE A 307 23.77 -2.67 0.85
C ILE A 307 23.31 -1.22 0.68
N GLY A 308 22.16 -1.00 0.05
CA GLY A 308 21.55 0.30 -0.17
C GLY A 308 21.34 1.08 1.11
N ILE A 309 20.77 0.44 2.14
CA ILE A 309 20.50 1.06 3.44
C ILE A 309 21.80 1.56 4.10
N PHE A 310 22.88 0.79 4.01
CA PHE A 310 24.18 1.22 4.53
C PHE A 310 24.92 2.21 3.62
N ALA A 311 24.66 2.18 2.31
CA ALA A 311 25.25 3.08 1.31
C ALA A 311 24.63 4.48 1.32
N VAL A 312 23.40 4.66 1.83
CA VAL A 312 22.79 5.97 2.09
C VAL A 312 23.52 6.64 3.24
N ALA A 313 24.62 7.30 2.89
CA ALA A 313 25.41 8.14 3.76
C ALA A 313 25.54 9.52 3.12
N PRO A 314 25.02 10.58 3.76
CA PRO A 314 25.17 11.94 3.28
C PRO A 314 26.65 12.35 3.23
N ARG A 315 27.07 12.98 2.14
CA ARG A 315 28.43 13.50 1.93
C ARG A 315 28.41 15.02 2.04
N ARG A 316 29.55 15.61 2.44
CA ARG A 316 29.71 17.08 2.51
C ARG A 316 29.43 17.81 1.18
N ALA A 317 29.49 17.12 0.04
CA ALA A 317 29.21 17.68 -1.29
C ALA A 317 27.74 17.50 -1.73
N ASP A 318 26.89 16.83 -0.94
CA ASP A 318 25.50 16.61 -1.30
C ASP A 318 24.69 17.90 -1.10
N ARG A 319 23.90 18.27 -2.11
CA ARG A 319 23.08 19.49 -2.09
C ARG A 319 21.89 19.40 -1.12
N SER A 320 21.43 18.18 -0.83
CA SER A 320 20.30 17.89 0.04
C SER A 320 20.33 16.41 0.48
N GLY A 321 19.60 16.08 1.56
CA GLY A 321 19.41 14.69 1.99
C GLY A 321 18.84 13.79 0.88
N MET A 322 18.00 14.34 0.00
CA MET A 322 17.43 13.62 -1.14
C MET A 322 18.52 13.11 -2.13
N SER A 323 19.64 13.84 -2.26
CA SER A 323 20.75 13.41 -3.13
C SER A 323 21.41 12.12 -2.62
N ALA A 324 21.52 11.97 -1.30
CA ALA A 324 22.08 10.77 -0.68
C ALA A 324 21.13 9.56 -0.82
N ILE A 325 19.82 9.80 -0.65
CA ILE A 325 18.78 8.79 -0.82
C ILE A 325 18.74 8.28 -2.26
N ASN A 326 18.67 9.19 -3.25
CA ASN A 326 18.67 8.84 -4.67
C ASN A 326 19.91 8.03 -5.05
N ARG A 327 21.09 8.45 -4.58
CA ARG A 327 22.33 7.70 -4.82
C ARG A 327 22.24 6.27 -4.28
N GLY A 328 21.73 6.07 -3.07
CA GLY A 328 21.55 4.73 -2.50
C GLY A 328 20.57 3.88 -3.32
N PHE A 329 19.45 4.47 -3.77
CA PHE A 329 18.49 3.81 -4.63
C PHE A 329 19.10 3.37 -5.97
N PHE A 330 19.76 4.27 -6.70
CA PHE A 330 20.36 3.95 -8.01
C PHE A 330 21.52 2.95 -7.90
N ILE A 331 22.35 3.04 -6.85
CA ILE A 331 23.40 2.04 -6.59
C ILE A 331 22.76 0.66 -6.37
N SER A 332 21.71 0.59 -5.55
CA SER A 332 21.00 -0.68 -5.27
C SER A 332 20.38 -1.26 -6.54
N ALA A 333 19.77 -0.41 -7.39
CA ALA A 333 19.18 -0.81 -8.66
C ALA A 333 20.22 -1.39 -9.64
N VAL A 334 21.38 -0.73 -9.80
CA VAL A 334 22.44 -1.20 -10.70
C VAL A 334 23.07 -2.50 -10.21
N ILE A 335 23.37 -2.60 -8.91
CA ILE A 335 23.91 -3.83 -8.31
C ILE A 335 22.88 -4.97 -8.43
N SER A 336 21.60 -4.68 -8.20
CA SER A 336 20.52 -5.65 -8.33
C SER A 336 20.44 -6.21 -9.74
N LEU A 337 20.45 -5.34 -10.76
CA LEU A 337 20.43 -5.77 -12.15
C LEU A 337 21.63 -6.67 -12.51
N ALA A 338 22.84 -6.31 -12.04
CA ALA A 338 24.04 -7.10 -12.27
C ALA A 338 23.95 -8.49 -11.61
N LEU A 339 23.51 -8.56 -10.35
CA LEU A 339 23.34 -9.83 -9.63
C LEU A 339 22.22 -10.69 -10.23
N VAL A 340 21.12 -10.08 -10.67
CA VAL A 340 20.05 -10.79 -11.40
C VAL A 340 20.58 -11.34 -12.70
N ALA A 341 21.38 -10.60 -13.46
CA ALA A 341 21.99 -11.11 -14.69
C ALA A 341 22.84 -12.36 -14.40
N VAL A 342 23.68 -12.33 -13.37
CA VAL A 342 24.46 -13.51 -12.96
C VAL A 342 23.55 -14.68 -12.58
N ALA A 343 22.51 -14.46 -11.79
CA ALA A 343 21.55 -15.50 -11.42
C ALA A 343 20.82 -16.10 -12.64
N VAL A 344 20.39 -15.25 -13.58
CA VAL A 344 19.71 -15.67 -14.81
C VAL A 344 20.61 -16.56 -15.66
N PHE A 345 21.86 -16.16 -15.92
CA PHE A 345 22.79 -16.91 -16.78
C PHE A 345 23.35 -18.18 -16.12
N THR A 346 23.27 -18.29 -14.78
CA THR A 346 23.74 -19.47 -14.04
C THR A 346 22.63 -20.49 -13.77
N TYR A 347 21.39 -20.04 -13.58
CA TYR A 347 20.28 -20.91 -13.17
C TYR A 347 19.41 -21.37 -14.36
N LEU A 348 19.00 -20.46 -15.24
CA LEU A 348 18.07 -20.81 -16.32
C LEU A 348 18.79 -21.51 -17.49
N PRO A 349 18.15 -22.43 -18.22
CA PRO A 349 18.71 -23.04 -19.43
C PRO A 349 18.77 -22.04 -20.60
N GLY A 350 19.55 -22.35 -21.63
CA GLY A 350 19.73 -21.46 -22.81
C GLY A 350 18.64 -21.61 -23.87
N SER A 351 17.72 -22.57 -23.71
CA SER A 351 16.63 -22.86 -24.65
C SER A 351 15.35 -23.19 -23.89
N TYR A 352 14.20 -22.86 -24.47
CA TYR A 352 12.89 -23.24 -23.93
C TYR A 352 12.64 -24.77 -24.00
N ALA A 353 13.34 -25.48 -24.88
CA ALA A 353 13.22 -26.93 -25.01
C ALA A 353 13.79 -27.69 -23.81
N ASP A 354 14.76 -27.07 -23.12
CA ASP A 354 15.47 -27.64 -21.98
C ASP A 354 14.78 -27.32 -20.63
N LEU A 355 13.59 -26.70 -20.66
CA LEU A 355 12.79 -26.43 -19.46
C LEU A 355 12.00 -27.66 -19.02
N ASP A 356 12.28 -28.13 -17.81
CA ASP A 356 11.62 -29.29 -17.23
C ASP A 356 10.27 -28.95 -16.57
N GLY A 357 9.29 -29.84 -16.73
CA GLY A 357 7.95 -29.69 -16.10
C GLY A 357 7.00 -28.72 -16.80
N VAL A 358 7.33 -28.23 -18.01
CA VAL A 358 6.45 -27.37 -18.82
C VAL A 358 5.46 -28.22 -19.61
N GLY A 359 4.18 -28.12 -19.26
CA GLY A 359 3.10 -28.85 -19.93
C GLY A 359 2.74 -28.33 -21.32
N ASP A 360 3.00 -27.05 -21.61
CA ASP A 360 2.61 -26.39 -22.87
C ASP A 360 3.64 -26.64 -23.98
N ALA A 361 3.24 -27.39 -25.02
CA ALA A 361 4.06 -27.69 -26.17
C ALA A 361 4.41 -26.43 -27.00
N ALA A 362 3.58 -25.39 -26.97
CA ALA A 362 3.84 -24.13 -27.67
C ALA A 362 4.97 -23.32 -27.02
N ILE A 363 5.18 -23.50 -25.70
CA ILE A 363 6.29 -22.88 -24.98
C ILE A 363 7.59 -23.63 -25.27
N ARG A 364 7.59 -24.96 -25.17
CA ARG A 364 8.79 -25.78 -25.43
C ARG A 364 9.27 -25.72 -26.88
N GLY A 365 8.36 -25.55 -27.83
CA GLY A 365 8.67 -25.40 -29.25
C GLY A 365 9.01 -23.97 -29.69
N LYS A 366 9.11 -23.00 -28.76
CA LYS A 366 9.42 -21.62 -29.09
C LYS A 366 10.93 -21.43 -29.27
N ASP A 367 11.33 -20.87 -30.42
CA ASP A 367 12.70 -20.41 -30.64
C ASP A 367 12.99 -19.17 -29.77
N GLY A 368 14.08 -19.24 -28.98
CA GLY A 368 14.56 -18.13 -28.18
C GLY A 368 15.26 -18.58 -26.89
N ASP A 369 15.78 -17.59 -26.15
CA ASP A 369 16.46 -17.83 -24.87
C ASP A 369 15.57 -17.34 -23.70
N PRO A 370 15.14 -18.23 -22.79
CA PRO A 370 14.38 -17.83 -21.59
C PRO A 370 15.17 -16.91 -20.66
N ARG A 371 16.52 -16.93 -20.71
CA ARG A 371 17.39 -16.04 -19.94
C ARG A 371 17.20 -14.58 -20.36
N ILE A 372 17.17 -14.32 -21.67
CA ILE A 372 17.00 -12.96 -22.19
C ILE A 372 15.62 -12.42 -21.80
N LEU A 373 14.57 -13.24 -21.92
CA LEU A 373 13.22 -12.87 -21.50
C LEU A 373 13.21 -12.47 -20.01
N ALA A 374 13.75 -13.33 -19.15
CA ALA A 374 13.76 -13.11 -17.71
C ALA A 374 14.56 -11.85 -17.31
N LEU A 375 15.75 -11.67 -17.87
CA LEU A 375 16.60 -10.52 -17.59
C LEU A 375 15.96 -9.21 -18.05
N VAL A 376 15.44 -9.17 -19.28
CA VAL A 376 14.81 -7.95 -19.82
C VAL A 376 13.52 -7.63 -19.05
N ALA A 377 12.71 -8.63 -18.69
CA ALA A 377 11.52 -8.42 -17.88
C ALA A 377 11.86 -7.79 -16.52
N VAL A 378 12.84 -8.34 -15.79
CA VAL A 378 13.29 -7.77 -14.51
C VAL A 378 13.88 -6.37 -14.70
N ALA A 379 14.66 -6.15 -15.75
CA ALA A 379 15.23 -4.84 -16.06
C ALA A 379 14.15 -3.78 -16.33
N ILE A 380 13.06 -4.14 -17.02
CA ILE A 380 11.89 -3.25 -17.22
C ILE A 380 11.31 -2.84 -15.86
N GLY A 381 11.17 -3.76 -14.92
CA GLY A 381 10.70 -3.48 -13.57
C GLY A 381 11.57 -2.48 -12.80
N ILE A 382 12.88 -2.71 -12.81
CA ILE A 382 13.86 -1.83 -12.15
C ILE A 382 13.87 -0.44 -12.81
N LEU A 383 13.86 -0.39 -14.14
CA LEU A 383 13.82 0.86 -14.89
C LEU A 383 12.51 1.63 -14.61
N LEU A 384 11.38 0.93 -14.56
CA LEU A 384 10.09 1.52 -14.25
C LEU A 384 10.09 2.17 -12.86
N ALA A 385 10.66 1.50 -11.85
CA ALA A 385 10.82 2.07 -10.51
C ALA A 385 11.58 3.41 -10.53
N ALA A 386 12.71 3.46 -11.26
CA ALA A 386 13.52 4.66 -11.41
C ALA A 386 12.79 5.78 -12.17
N LEU A 387 12.05 5.46 -13.23
CA LEU A 387 11.30 6.43 -14.01
C LEU A 387 10.12 7.01 -13.21
N ILE A 388 9.39 6.18 -12.46
CA ILE A 388 8.30 6.65 -11.59
C ILE A 388 8.82 7.55 -10.49
N GLN A 389 9.96 7.20 -9.88
CA GLN A 389 10.60 8.04 -8.87
C GLN A 389 10.88 9.44 -9.43
N GLN A 390 11.46 9.54 -10.62
CA GLN A 390 11.76 10.83 -11.25
C GLN A 390 10.51 11.58 -11.70
N LEU A 391 9.53 10.88 -12.25
CA LEU A 391 8.28 11.47 -12.72
C LEU A 391 7.47 12.04 -11.55
N THR A 392 7.33 11.28 -10.46
CA THR A 392 6.62 11.73 -9.26
C THR A 392 7.34 12.92 -8.63
N GLY A 393 8.67 12.85 -8.48
CA GLY A 393 9.48 13.95 -7.99
C GLY A 393 9.31 15.24 -8.81
N TYR A 394 9.19 15.15 -10.14
CA TYR A 394 8.94 16.33 -10.98
C TYR A 394 7.64 17.06 -10.64
N PHE A 395 6.57 16.33 -10.32
CA PHE A 395 5.26 16.90 -10.01
C PHE A 395 5.11 17.35 -8.57
N THR A 396 5.91 16.82 -7.63
CA THR A 396 5.74 17.08 -6.20
C THR A 396 6.89 17.85 -5.55
N GLU A 397 8.10 17.91 -6.10
CA GLU A 397 9.22 18.65 -5.48
C GLU A 397 9.02 20.18 -5.52
N THR A 398 9.34 20.85 -4.41
CA THR A 398 9.27 22.33 -4.28
C THR A 398 10.15 23.09 -5.28
N SER A 399 11.26 22.48 -5.71
CA SER A 399 12.21 23.09 -6.66
C SER A 399 11.73 23.08 -8.12
N ARG A 400 10.66 22.35 -8.41
CA ARG A 400 10.18 22.10 -9.78
C ARG A 400 9.04 23.05 -10.15
N ARG A 401 8.84 23.20 -11.46
CA ARG A 401 7.86 24.13 -12.02
C ARG A 401 6.42 23.86 -11.56
N PRO A 402 5.90 22.61 -11.55
CA PRO A 402 4.49 22.37 -11.19
C PRO A 402 4.11 22.92 -9.80
N VAL A 403 4.92 22.61 -8.78
CA VAL A 403 4.67 23.08 -7.41
C VAL A 403 4.86 24.59 -7.27
N ARG A 404 5.90 25.15 -7.90
CA ARG A 404 6.13 26.60 -7.89
C ARG A 404 4.98 27.37 -8.56
N ASP A 405 4.41 26.82 -9.62
CA ASP A 405 3.28 27.43 -10.32
C ASP A 405 2.02 27.38 -9.42
N ILE A 406 1.77 26.28 -8.69
CA ILE A 406 0.70 26.21 -7.66
C ILE A 406 0.95 27.23 -6.56
N GLY A 407 2.16 27.28 -6.00
CA GLY A 407 2.54 28.27 -4.99
C GLY A 407 2.30 29.71 -5.45
N LYS A 408 2.56 30.02 -6.72
CA LYS A 408 2.27 31.34 -7.31
C LYS A 408 0.78 31.65 -7.39
N THR A 409 -0.08 30.65 -7.63
CA THR A 409 -1.54 30.85 -7.66
C THR A 409 -2.16 31.18 -6.30
N SER A 410 -1.40 31.02 -5.21
CA SER A 410 -1.84 31.47 -3.88
C SER A 410 -2.08 32.98 -3.82
N LEU A 411 -1.39 33.77 -4.65
CA LEU A 411 -1.56 35.22 -4.75
C LEU A 411 -2.95 35.65 -5.24
N THR A 412 -3.70 34.73 -5.84
CA THR A 412 -5.07 34.95 -6.34
C THR A 412 -6.14 34.26 -5.48
N GLY A 413 -5.74 33.64 -4.36
CA GLY A 413 -6.63 33.04 -3.37
C GLY A 413 -6.77 31.51 -3.44
N PRO A 414 -7.56 30.92 -2.52
CA PRO A 414 -7.65 29.46 -2.34
C PRO A 414 -8.29 28.74 -3.53
N ALA A 415 -9.26 29.37 -4.21
CA ALA A 415 -9.93 28.76 -5.36
C ALA A 415 -8.95 28.43 -6.49
N THR A 416 -8.01 29.34 -6.79
CA THR A 416 -7.01 29.12 -7.83
C THR A 416 -5.96 28.10 -7.42
N VAL A 417 -5.61 28.01 -6.13
CA VAL A 417 -4.73 26.96 -5.59
C VAL A 417 -5.33 25.57 -5.80
N VAL A 418 -6.61 25.40 -5.46
CA VAL A 418 -7.33 24.13 -5.65
C VAL A 418 -7.45 23.79 -7.13
N LEU A 419 -7.81 24.74 -7.99
CA LEU A 419 -7.88 24.49 -9.43
C LEU A 419 -6.52 24.08 -10.01
N ALA A 420 -5.44 24.75 -9.61
CA ALA A 420 -4.09 24.43 -10.06
C ALA A 420 -3.65 23.02 -9.64
N GLY A 421 -3.85 22.63 -8.38
CA GLY A 421 -3.46 21.30 -7.90
C GLY A 421 -4.31 20.17 -8.48
N ILE A 422 -5.62 20.38 -8.74
CA ILE A 422 -6.45 19.41 -9.47
C ILE A 422 -5.91 19.22 -10.89
N SER A 423 -5.60 20.32 -11.59
CA SER A 423 -5.06 20.27 -12.95
C SER A 423 -3.74 19.50 -13.01
N VAL A 424 -2.81 19.79 -12.10
CA VAL A 424 -1.50 19.11 -12.02
C VAL A 424 -1.67 17.62 -11.70
N GLY A 425 -2.58 17.25 -10.80
CA GLY A 425 -2.86 15.85 -10.50
C GLY A 425 -3.41 15.09 -11.71
N LEU A 426 -4.37 15.66 -12.42
CA LEU A 426 -4.96 15.05 -13.62
C LEU A 426 -3.90 14.85 -14.72
N GLU A 427 -3.05 15.85 -14.93
CA GLU A 427 -1.92 15.76 -15.86
C GLU A 427 -0.94 14.65 -15.46
N SER A 428 -0.52 14.63 -14.20
CA SER A 428 0.44 13.64 -13.69
C SER A 428 -0.09 12.20 -13.75
N ALA A 429 -1.41 12.02 -13.60
CA ALA A 429 -2.08 10.73 -13.71
C ALA A 429 -1.95 10.15 -15.12
N VAL A 430 -2.10 10.97 -16.15
CA VAL A 430 -1.96 10.54 -17.55
C VAL A 430 -0.53 10.07 -17.83
N TYR A 431 0.47 10.88 -17.48
CA TYR A 431 1.87 10.52 -17.71
C TYR A 431 2.29 9.25 -16.98
N THR A 432 1.88 9.12 -15.72
CA THR A 432 2.22 7.94 -14.90
C THR A 432 1.51 6.69 -15.41
N ALA A 433 0.23 6.78 -15.78
CA ALA A 433 -0.52 5.66 -16.34
C ALA A 433 0.06 5.19 -17.67
N LEU A 434 0.46 6.11 -18.56
CA LEU A 434 1.11 5.77 -19.83
C LEU A 434 2.48 5.10 -19.61
N LEU A 435 3.25 5.58 -18.62
CA LEU A 435 4.54 4.99 -18.26
C LEU A 435 4.38 3.57 -17.73
N ILE A 436 3.43 3.33 -16.82
CA ILE A 436 3.12 1.99 -16.30
C ILE A 436 2.61 1.09 -17.43
N GLY A 437 1.70 1.61 -18.27
CA GLY A 437 1.16 0.90 -19.43
C GLY A 437 2.25 0.50 -20.43
N LEU A 438 3.23 1.37 -20.68
CA LEU A 438 4.40 1.05 -21.51
C LEU A 438 5.28 -0.03 -20.88
N GLY A 439 5.45 -0.03 -19.56
CA GLY A 439 6.16 -1.08 -18.84
C GLY A 439 5.47 -2.44 -18.95
N VAL A 440 4.15 -2.48 -18.71
CA VAL A 440 3.32 -3.68 -18.86
C VAL A 440 3.35 -4.19 -20.30
N TYR A 441 3.14 -3.30 -21.27
CA TYR A 441 3.14 -3.66 -22.69
C TYR A 441 4.52 -4.11 -23.16
N GLY A 442 5.59 -3.42 -22.74
CA GLY A 442 6.98 -3.80 -23.03
C GLY A 442 7.31 -5.20 -22.51
N ALA A 443 6.90 -5.53 -21.28
CA ALA A 443 7.05 -6.87 -20.72
C ALA A 443 6.19 -7.90 -21.48
N PHE A 444 4.96 -7.55 -21.85
CA PHE A 444 4.07 -8.40 -22.64
C PHE A 444 4.67 -8.78 -24.00
N LEU A 445 5.31 -7.84 -24.70
CA LEU A 445 5.95 -8.09 -26.01
C LEU A 445 7.05 -9.17 -25.95
N LEU A 446 7.70 -9.37 -24.79
CA LEU A 446 8.70 -10.42 -24.61
C LEU A 446 8.09 -11.84 -24.74
N GLY A 447 6.81 -11.99 -24.43
CA GLY A 447 6.09 -13.26 -24.54
C GLY A 447 5.91 -13.77 -25.96
N GLY A 448 6.03 -12.91 -26.98
CA GLY A 448 5.81 -13.26 -28.38
C GLY A 448 4.39 -13.77 -28.62
N THR A 449 4.26 -14.97 -29.18
CA THR A 449 2.96 -15.60 -29.47
C THR A 449 2.30 -16.27 -28.26
N SER A 450 3.04 -16.47 -27.15
CA SER A 450 2.50 -17.09 -25.94
C SER A 450 2.06 -16.01 -24.94
N ILE A 451 0.75 -15.91 -24.78
CA ILE A 451 0.12 -15.09 -23.74
C ILE A 451 0.53 -15.52 -22.32
N MET A 452 0.84 -16.80 -22.08
CA MET A 452 1.31 -17.26 -20.77
C MET A 452 2.71 -16.71 -20.47
N LEU A 453 3.64 -16.82 -21.43
CA LEU A 453 4.98 -16.23 -21.30
C LEU A 453 4.92 -14.71 -21.15
N ALA A 454 4.00 -14.05 -21.86
CA ALA A 454 3.82 -12.61 -21.78
C ALA A 454 3.39 -12.17 -20.37
N LEU A 455 2.41 -12.86 -19.79
CA LEU A 455 1.92 -12.55 -18.45
C LEU A 455 2.96 -12.90 -17.38
N PHE A 456 3.73 -13.98 -17.58
CA PHE A 456 4.87 -14.28 -16.71
C PHE A 456 5.96 -13.20 -16.77
N ALA A 457 6.27 -12.67 -17.96
CA ALA A 457 7.19 -11.54 -18.11
C ALA A 457 6.68 -10.28 -17.39
N VAL A 458 5.38 -10.00 -17.42
CA VAL A 458 4.77 -8.91 -16.62
C VAL A 458 4.94 -9.16 -15.11
N ALA A 459 4.74 -10.40 -14.65
CA ALA A 459 4.97 -10.76 -13.25
C ALA A 459 6.45 -10.61 -12.85
N LEU A 460 7.39 -11.01 -13.72
CA LEU A 460 8.82 -10.83 -13.51
C LEU A 460 9.22 -9.35 -13.48
N ALA A 461 8.61 -8.50 -14.32
CA ALA A 461 8.78 -7.05 -14.23
C ALA A 461 8.30 -6.52 -12.86
N GLY A 462 7.20 -7.06 -12.34
CA GLY A 462 6.78 -6.86 -10.95
C GLY A 462 7.89 -7.23 -9.95
N THR A 463 8.46 -8.43 -10.04
CA THR A 463 9.56 -8.86 -9.16
C THR A 463 10.82 -8.01 -9.30
N GLY A 464 11.07 -7.46 -10.50
CA GLY A 464 12.17 -6.52 -10.73
C GLY A 464 11.99 -5.20 -10.01
N LEU A 465 10.76 -4.67 -9.99
CA LEU A 465 10.45 -3.50 -9.16
C LEU A 465 10.67 -3.85 -7.66
N LEU A 466 10.26 -5.05 -7.24
CA LEU A 466 10.43 -5.51 -5.85
C LEU A 466 11.88 -5.55 -5.37
N THR A 467 12.88 -5.61 -6.25
CA THR A 467 14.29 -5.68 -5.82
C THR A 467 14.74 -4.41 -5.09
N THR A 468 14.03 -3.30 -5.31
CA THR A 468 14.31 -2.01 -4.68
C THR A 468 13.41 -1.70 -3.49
N VAL A 469 12.41 -2.54 -3.19
CA VAL A 469 11.37 -2.27 -2.17
C VAL A 469 11.94 -2.06 -0.79
N GLY A 470 12.98 -2.80 -0.38
CA GLY A 470 13.58 -2.59 0.95
C GLY A 470 14.14 -1.18 1.15
N VAL A 471 14.67 -0.54 0.09
CA VAL A 471 15.13 0.86 0.14
C VAL A 471 13.94 1.82 0.04
N ILE A 472 12.95 1.52 -0.79
CA ILE A 472 11.73 2.33 -0.93
C ILE A 472 10.99 2.45 0.40
N VAL A 473 10.80 1.35 1.14
CA VAL A 473 10.17 1.36 2.46
C VAL A 473 11.00 2.19 3.45
N ALA A 474 12.33 2.15 3.33
CA ALA A 474 13.21 2.96 4.18
C ALA A 474 13.06 4.46 3.91
N MET A 475 12.90 4.84 2.65
CA MET A 475 12.57 6.22 2.25
C MET A 475 11.20 6.65 2.76
N ASP A 476 10.23 5.75 2.69
CA ASP A 476 8.85 6.03 3.08
C ASP A 476 8.75 6.32 4.59
N THR A 477 9.26 5.41 5.41
CA THR A 477 9.23 5.57 6.88
C THR A 477 10.12 6.73 7.36
N PHE A 478 11.13 7.14 6.59
CA PHE A 478 11.94 8.31 6.90
C PHE A 478 11.08 9.59 7.00
N GLY A 479 10.02 9.72 6.19
CA GLY A 479 9.11 10.87 6.21
C GLY A 479 8.40 11.05 7.55
N PRO A 480 7.50 10.14 7.96
CA PRO A 480 6.74 10.24 9.22
C PRO A 480 7.61 10.37 10.47
N VAL A 481 8.80 9.76 10.46
CA VAL A 481 9.74 9.86 11.56
C VAL A 481 10.34 11.26 11.68
N SER A 482 10.60 11.92 10.55
CA SER A 482 11.12 13.29 10.51
C SER A 482 10.04 14.30 10.87
N ASP A 483 8.82 14.06 10.39
CA ASP A 483 7.61 14.82 10.67
C ASP A 483 7.31 14.89 12.18
N ASN A 484 7.21 13.72 12.83
CA ASN A 484 7.03 13.66 14.29
C ASN A 484 8.23 14.20 15.08
N ALA A 485 9.44 14.12 14.53
CA ALA A 485 10.59 14.71 15.20
C ALA A 485 10.48 16.24 15.25
N GLN A 486 9.94 16.85 14.20
CA GLN A 486 9.58 18.27 14.17
C GLN A 486 8.45 18.58 15.14
N GLY A 487 7.35 17.81 15.12
CA GLY A 487 6.24 18.00 16.07
C GLY A 487 6.67 17.89 17.54
N ILE A 488 7.53 16.92 17.88
CA ILE A 488 8.10 16.80 19.24
C ILE A 488 8.97 18.00 19.60
N ALA A 489 9.76 18.51 18.65
CA ALA A 489 10.61 19.68 18.86
C ALA A 489 9.80 20.95 19.14
N GLU A 490 8.73 21.17 18.37
CA GLU A 490 7.83 22.31 18.53
C GLU A 490 7.03 22.21 19.84
N MET A 491 6.44 21.05 20.12
CA MET A 491 5.67 20.81 21.35
C MET A 491 6.51 20.90 22.62
N SER A 492 7.80 20.57 22.55
CA SER A 492 8.68 20.62 23.73
C SER A 492 9.32 21.98 23.95
N GLY A 493 9.43 22.81 22.90
CA GLY A 493 10.13 24.11 22.96
C GLY A 493 11.64 23.97 23.23
N ASP A 494 12.22 22.78 23.07
CA ASP A 494 13.62 22.50 23.42
C ASP A 494 14.58 22.63 22.23
N VAL A 495 14.07 22.88 21.03
CA VAL A 495 14.86 22.94 19.79
C VAL A 495 14.57 24.23 19.04
N GLU A 496 15.50 25.17 19.09
CA GLU A 496 15.37 26.48 18.44
C GLU A 496 16.50 26.72 17.42
N GLY A 497 16.28 27.68 16.51
CA GLY A 497 17.29 28.15 15.57
C GLY A 497 17.76 27.07 14.58
N ALA A 498 19.06 26.80 14.57
CA ALA A 498 19.65 25.87 13.60
C ALA A 498 19.12 24.44 13.72
N GLY A 499 18.78 23.98 14.94
CA GLY A 499 18.19 22.66 15.15
C GLY A 499 16.79 22.51 14.54
N ALA A 500 15.95 23.55 14.66
CA ALA A 500 14.62 23.57 14.05
C ALA A 500 14.72 23.52 12.52
N GLN A 501 15.63 24.32 11.93
CA GLN A 501 15.87 24.32 10.50
C GLN A 501 16.34 22.94 9.97
N VAL A 502 17.15 22.21 10.75
CA VAL A 502 17.55 20.84 10.40
C VAL A 502 16.32 19.94 10.28
N LEU A 503 15.39 20.01 11.24
CA LEU A 503 14.16 19.20 11.22
C LEU A 503 13.25 19.59 10.05
N THR A 504 13.01 20.88 9.82
CA THR A 504 12.22 21.37 8.67
C THR A 504 12.80 20.88 7.33
N ASN A 505 14.12 20.89 7.17
CA ASN A 505 14.76 20.37 5.97
C ASN A 505 14.60 18.85 5.82
N LEU A 506 14.58 18.09 6.92
CA LEU A 506 14.36 16.65 6.90
C LEU A 506 12.90 16.31 6.57
N ASP A 507 11.93 17.05 7.12
CA ASP A 507 10.51 16.92 6.80
C ASP A 507 10.23 17.19 5.32
N ALA A 508 10.79 18.26 4.75
CA ALA A 508 10.65 18.56 3.32
C ALA A 508 11.18 17.45 2.40
N VAL A 509 12.31 16.83 2.77
CA VAL A 509 12.81 15.63 2.08
C VAL A 509 11.84 14.45 2.30
N GLY A 510 11.34 14.31 3.53
CA GLY A 510 10.33 13.34 3.94
C GLY A 510 9.09 13.35 3.06
N ASN A 511 8.47 14.51 2.87
CA ASN A 511 7.25 14.68 2.06
C ASN A 511 7.48 14.32 0.59
N THR A 512 8.65 14.69 0.04
CA THR A 512 9.04 14.27 -1.31
C THR A 512 9.19 12.73 -1.38
N THR A 513 9.83 12.11 -0.38
CA THR A 513 9.96 10.65 -0.33
C THR A 513 8.61 9.94 -0.16
N LYS A 514 7.70 10.45 0.70
CA LYS A 514 6.33 9.94 0.89
C LYS A 514 5.55 9.96 -0.44
N ALA A 515 5.71 11.00 -1.26
CA ALA A 515 5.05 11.08 -2.56
C ALA A 515 5.61 10.04 -3.55
N ILE A 516 6.94 9.94 -3.65
CA ILE A 516 7.62 8.96 -4.52
C ILE A 516 7.21 7.53 -4.18
N THR A 517 7.17 7.19 -2.90
CA THR A 517 6.85 5.84 -2.42
C THR A 517 5.39 5.48 -2.69
N LYS A 518 4.46 6.44 -2.54
CA LYS A 518 3.06 6.29 -2.98
C LYS A 518 2.96 6.02 -4.49
N GLY A 519 3.68 6.78 -5.32
CA GLY A 519 3.73 6.57 -6.77
C GLY A 519 4.24 5.18 -7.14
N ILE A 520 5.29 4.71 -6.47
CA ILE A 520 5.82 3.36 -6.67
C ILE A 520 4.83 2.30 -6.19
N ALA A 521 4.20 2.47 -5.02
CA ALA A 521 3.18 1.56 -4.51
C ALA A 521 2.01 1.40 -5.51
N ILE A 522 1.56 2.50 -6.12
CA ILE A 522 0.54 2.46 -7.18
C ILE A 522 1.01 1.62 -8.36
N ALA A 523 2.23 1.84 -8.87
CA ALA A 523 2.75 1.06 -9.99
C ALA A 523 2.93 -0.42 -9.66
N THR A 524 3.37 -0.75 -8.44
CA THR A 524 3.42 -2.15 -7.99
C THR A 524 2.05 -2.79 -7.98
N ALA A 525 1.03 -2.04 -7.54
CA ALA A 525 -0.35 -2.52 -7.50
C ALA A 525 -0.87 -2.82 -8.90
N VAL A 526 -0.60 -1.95 -9.86
CA VAL A 526 -1.03 -2.13 -11.25
C VAL A 526 -0.29 -3.31 -11.89
N LEU A 527 1.03 -3.42 -11.72
CA LEU A 527 1.80 -4.56 -12.23
C LEU A 527 1.34 -5.88 -11.62
N ALA A 528 1.16 -5.92 -10.30
CA ALA A 528 0.66 -7.10 -9.59
C ALA A 528 -0.75 -7.47 -10.07
N ALA A 529 -1.64 -6.49 -10.22
CA ALA A 529 -2.99 -6.69 -10.73
C ALA A 529 -3.00 -7.19 -12.19
N SER A 530 -2.15 -6.63 -13.05
CA SER A 530 -1.96 -7.10 -14.43
C SER A 530 -1.39 -8.53 -14.49
N ALA A 531 -0.50 -8.90 -13.56
CA ALA A 531 0.00 -10.26 -13.45
C ALA A 531 -1.07 -11.23 -12.93
N LEU A 532 -1.83 -10.84 -11.89
CA LEU A 532 -2.95 -11.63 -11.35
C LEU A 532 -4.04 -11.90 -12.37
N PHE A 533 -4.19 -11.06 -13.40
CA PHE A 533 -5.06 -11.36 -14.54
C PHE A 533 -4.67 -12.63 -15.28
N GLY A 534 -3.37 -12.92 -15.35
CA GLY A 534 -2.88 -14.19 -15.87
C GLY A 534 -3.25 -15.36 -14.98
N SER A 535 -3.08 -15.21 -13.67
CA SER A 535 -3.56 -16.21 -12.69
C SER A 535 -5.06 -16.42 -12.77
N TYR A 536 -5.85 -15.35 -12.96
CA TYR A 536 -7.30 -15.41 -13.12
C TYR A 536 -7.71 -16.17 -14.38
N ARG A 537 -7.04 -15.90 -15.51
CA ARG A 537 -7.26 -16.62 -16.76
C ARG A 537 -6.90 -18.10 -16.65
N ASP A 538 -5.83 -18.43 -15.94
CA ASP A 538 -5.42 -19.80 -15.66
C ASP A 538 -6.46 -20.53 -14.77
N ALA A 539 -6.97 -19.85 -13.74
CA ALA A 539 -8.03 -20.37 -12.87
C ALA A 539 -9.34 -20.64 -13.63
N ILE A 540 -9.77 -19.73 -14.52
CA ILE A 540 -10.93 -19.96 -15.39
C ILE A 540 -10.65 -21.14 -16.34
N THR A 541 -9.46 -21.20 -16.92
CA THR A 541 -9.08 -22.26 -17.87
C THR A 541 -9.15 -23.64 -17.22
N THR A 542 -8.62 -23.75 -16.00
CA THR A 542 -8.64 -24.98 -15.22
C THR A 542 -10.06 -25.31 -14.77
N GLY A 543 -10.78 -24.36 -14.18
CA GLY A 543 -12.15 -24.57 -13.71
C GLY A 543 -13.13 -24.98 -14.81
N ALA A 544 -12.99 -24.41 -16.02
CA ALA A 544 -13.81 -24.81 -17.16
C ALA A 544 -13.50 -26.25 -17.62
N ARG A 545 -12.21 -26.65 -17.64
CA ARG A 545 -11.82 -28.02 -17.96
C ARG A 545 -12.39 -29.02 -16.96
N ASP A 546 -12.37 -28.70 -15.67
CA ASP A 546 -12.85 -29.58 -14.60
C ASP A 546 -14.36 -29.88 -14.71
N VAL A 547 -15.15 -28.92 -15.20
CA VAL A 547 -16.58 -29.11 -15.45
C VAL A 547 -16.91 -29.59 -16.87
N GLY A 548 -15.90 -29.91 -17.68
CA GLY A 548 -16.05 -30.43 -19.04
C GLY A 548 -16.40 -29.39 -20.11
N GLU A 549 -16.31 -28.10 -19.78
CA GLU A 549 -16.63 -27.00 -20.68
C GLU A 549 -15.43 -26.55 -21.52
N LYS A 550 -15.70 -26.03 -22.71
CA LYS A 550 -14.68 -25.45 -23.60
C LYS A 550 -14.69 -23.92 -23.47
N LEU A 551 -13.50 -23.32 -23.33
CA LEU A 551 -13.36 -21.85 -23.26
C LEU A 551 -13.49 -21.16 -24.62
N THR A 552 -13.23 -21.86 -25.72
CA THR A 552 -13.22 -21.31 -27.07
C THR A 552 -13.81 -22.29 -28.08
N GLY A 553 -14.41 -21.76 -29.15
CA GLY A 553 -15.03 -22.53 -30.24
C GLY A 553 -16.55 -22.51 -30.26
N ALA A 554 -17.15 -23.17 -31.27
CA ALA A 554 -18.60 -23.29 -31.39
C ALA A 554 -19.17 -24.09 -30.20
N GLY A 555 -20.03 -23.46 -29.39
CA GLY A 555 -20.62 -24.03 -28.18
C GLY A 555 -19.98 -23.58 -26.86
N ALA A 556 -18.91 -22.77 -26.88
CA ALA A 556 -18.34 -22.20 -25.66
C ALA A 556 -19.31 -21.17 -25.03
N PRO A 557 -19.60 -21.25 -23.71
CA PRO A 557 -20.43 -20.26 -23.03
C PRO A 557 -19.85 -18.85 -23.18
N MET A 558 -20.63 -17.92 -23.73
CA MET A 558 -20.21 -16.51 -23.95
C MET A 558 -19.68 -15.86 -22.67
N THR A 559 -20.25 -16.23 -21.52
CA THR A 559 -19.94 -15.78 -20.17
C THR A 559 -18.58 -16.27 -19.61
N LEU A 560 -17.90 -17.21 -20.27
CA LEU A 560 -16.53 -17.66 -19.94
C LEU A 560 -15.45 -16.87 -20.70
N ILE A 561 -15.83 -16.12 -21.74
CA ILE A 561 -14.91 -15.38 -22.62
C ILE A 561 -14.81 -13.93 -22.16
N MET A 562 -13.58 -13.44 -21.97
CA MET A 562 -13.28 -12.03 -21.69
C MET A 562 -13.17 -11.23 -23.00
N ASP A 563 -14.29 -11.10 -23.72
CA ASP A 563 -14.39 -10.26 -24.91
C ASP A 563 -15.15 -8.98 -24.57
N ILE A 564 -14.47 -7.83 -24.65
CA ILE A 564 -15.03 -6.52 -24.31
C ILE A 564 -16.20 -6.12 -25.22
N SER A 565 -16.31 -6.71 -26.42
CA SER A 565 -17.44 -6.46 -27.32
C SER A 565 -18.77 -7.01 -26.79
N GLN A 566 -18.74 -7.92 -25.81
CA GLN A 566 -19.93 -8.48 -25.21
C GLN A 566 -20.56 -7.51 -24.18
N PRO A 567 -21.90 -7.28 -24.21
CA PRO A 567 -22.55 -6.33 -23.32
C PRO A 567 -22.38 -6.61 -21.82
N ASN A 568 -22.41 -7.87 -21.40
CA ASN A 568 -22.15 -8.27 -20.00
C ASN A 568 -20.75 -7.84 -19.53
N ASN A 569 -19.74 -8.01 -20.38
CA ASN A 569 -18.37 -7.63 -20.08
C ASN A 569 -18.23 -6.10 -20.04
N LEU A 570 -18.91 -5.38 -20.94
CA LEU A 570 -18.93 -3.91 -20.91
C LEU A 570 -19.57 -3.38 -19.62
N VAL A 571 -20.68 -3.98 -19.17
CA VAL A 571 -21.30 -3.65 -17.87
C VAL A 571 -20.36 -3.94 -16.71
N GLY A 572 -19.66 -5.09 -16.75
CA GLY A 572 -18.61 -5.42 -15.78
C GLY A 572 -17.54 -4.33 -15.70
N LEU A 573 -17.00 -3.91 -16.85
CA LEU A 573 -15.99 -2.87 -16.95
C LEU A 573 -16.47 -1.52 -16.39
N MET A 574 -17.68 -1.09 -16.74
CA MET A 574 -18.28 0.13 -16.20
C MET A 574 -18.47 0.04 -14.68
N ALA A 575 -18.93 -1.10 -14.17
CA ALA A 575 -19.10 -1.33 -12.74
C ALA A 575 -17.76 -1.29 -11.99
N GLY A 576 -16.71 -1.86 -12.58
CA GLY A 576 -15.34 -1.82 -12.05
C GLY A 576 -14.82 -0.40 -11.91
N ALA A 577 -14.97 0.40 -12.96
CA ALA A 577 -14.61 1.82 -12.91
C ALA A 577 -15.45 2.58 -11.87
N ALA A 578 -16.75 2.33 -11.81
CA ALA A 578 -17.65 3.01 -10.87
C ALA A 578 -17.32 2.70 -9.39
N VAL A 579 -16.88 1.48 -9.07
CA VAL A 579 -16.50 1.10 -7.70
C VAL A 579 -15.29 1.91 -7.22
N VAL A 580 -14.32 2.19 -8.08
CA VAL A 580 -13.16 3.04 -7.72
C VAL A 580 -13.62 4.43 -7.31
N PHE A 581 -14.48 5.07 -8.11
CA PHE A 581 -15.01 6.40 -7.80
C PHE A 581 -15.84 6.41 -6.52
N LEU A 582 -16.70 5.39 -6.34
CA LEU A 582 -17.50 5.26 -5.13
C LEU A 582 -16.61 5.07 -3.89
N PHE A 583 -15.58 4.23 -3.99
CA PHE A 583 -14.63 4.00 -2.90
C PHE A 583 -13.88 5.28 -2.53
N SER A 584 -13.32 5.99 -3.51
CA SER A 584 -12.63 7.27 -3.26
C SER A 584 -13.56 8.29 -2.59
N GLY A 585 -14.79 8.42 -3.09
CA GLY A 585 -15.78 9.31 -2.48
C GLY A 585 -16.16 8.91 -1.05
N LEU A 586 -16.29 7.61 -0.76
CA LEU A 586 -16.56 7.12 0.59
C LEU A 586 -15.40 7.41 1.54
N ALA A 587 -14.16 7.21 1.10
CA ALA A 587 -12.95 7.46 1.86
C ALA A 587 -12.79 8.96 2.19
N ILE A 588 -12.95 9.85 1.20
CA ILE A 588 -12.88 11.31 1.40
C ILE A 588 -13.97 11.76 2.39
N ASN A 589 -15.22 11.32 2.19
CA ASN A 589 -16.32 11.69 3.08
C ASN A 589 -16.14 11.17 4.51
N ALA A 590 -15.48 10.03 4.70
CA ALA A 590 -15.16 9.51 6.02
C ALA A 590 -14.21 10.44 6.77
N VAL A 591 -13.15 10.92 6.11
CA VAL A 591 -12.23 11.92 6.67
C VAL A 591 -13.00 13.20 6.99
N SER A 592 -13.78 13.74 6.05
CA SER A 592 -14.51 15.00 6.28
C SER A 592 -15.46 14.94 7.48
N ARG A 593 -16.16 13.82 7.69
CA ARG A 593 -17.01 13.64 8.87
C ARG A 593 -16.20 13.60 10.16
N SER A 594 -15.12 12.82 10.19
CA SER A 594 -14.28 12.66 11.37
C SER A 594 -13.54 13.97 11.71
N ALA A 595 -13.01 14.68 10.70
CA ALA A 595 -12.39 15.99 10.87
C ALA A 595 -13.39 17.00 11.46
N GLY A 596 -14.64 17.01 11.01
CA GLY A 596 -15.69 17.87 11.58
C GLY A 596 -15.92 17.63 13.08
N ALA A 597 -15.88 16.37 13.52
CA ALA A 597 -15.98 16.02 14.93
C ALA A 597 -14.76 16.51 15.75
N VAL A 598 -13.55 16.40 15.18
CA VAL A 598 -12.31 16.91 15.80
C VAL A 598 -12.35 18.43 15.91
N VAL A 599 -12.70 19.15 14.84
CA VAL A 599 -12.83 20.61 14.81
C VAL A 599 -13.76 21.10 15.91
N TYR A 600 -14.94 20.48 16.05
CA TYR A 600 -15.90 20.86 17.08
C TYR A 600 -15.36 20.62 18.50
N GLU A 601 -14.67 19.50 18.71
CA GLU A 601 -14.07 19.20 20.02
C GLU A 601 -12.92 20.16 20.37
N VAL A 602 -12.04 20.50 19.43
CA VAL A 602 -10.96 21.47 19.67
C VAL A 602 -11.54 22.86 19.96
N ARG A 603 -12.54 23.31 19.19
CA ARG A 603 -13.28 24.56 19.46
C ARG A 603 -13.94 24.57 20.83
N ARG A 604 -14.58 23.45 21.21
CA ARG A 604 -15.19 23.28 22.53
C ARG A 604 -14.14 23.43 23.63
N GLN A 605 -12.97 22.81 23.49
CA GLN A 605 -11.90 22.94 24.48
C GLN A 605 -11.38 24.37 24.58
N PHE A 606 -11.08 25.06 23.47
CA PHE A 606 -10.64 26.45 23.53
C PHE A 606 -11.68 27.40 24.13
N ARG A 607 -12.97 27.17 23.87
CA ARG A 607 -14.07 27.97 24.43
C ARG A 607 -14.30 27.70 25.92
N ASP A 608 -14.38 26.43 26.30
CA ASP A 608 -14.78 26.01 27.64
C ASP A 608 -13.60 26.03 28.64
N LYS A 609 -12.35 25.98 28.14
CA LYS A 609 -11.11 25.95 28.92
C LYS A 609 -10.13 27.04 28.45
N PRO A 610 -10.42 28.33 28.74
CA PRO A 610 -9.59 29.45 28.27
C PRO A 610 -8.14 29.40 28.81
N GLY A 611 -7.90 28.72 29.94
CA GLY A 611 -6.56 28.50 30.50
C GLY A 611 -5.63 27.65 29.62
N ILE A 612 -6.14 27.05 28.53
CA ILE A 612 -5.29 26.40 27.52
C ILE A 612 -4.46 27.44 26.77
N MET A 613 -5.01 28.62 26.48
CA MET A 613 -4.33 29.63 25.64
C MET A 613 -3.18 30.33 26.36
N ASP A 614 -3.20 30.36 27.69
CA ASP A 614 -2.17 30.95 28.55
C ASP A 614 -1.26 29.90 29.23
N PHE A 615 -1.38 28.63 28.84
CA PHE A 615 -0.62 27.47 29.37
C PHE A 615 -0.89 27.12 30.85
N SER A 616 -1.91 27.72 31.49
CA SER A 616 -2.30 27.36 32.87
C SER A 616 -3.05 26.03 32.96
N GLU A 617 -3.72 25.61 31.88
CA GLU A 617 -4.45 24.34 31.77
C GLU A 617 -3.96 23.51 30.59
N LYS A 618 -3.91 22.17 30.76
CA LYS A 618 -3.54 21.25 29.68
C LYS A 618 -4.75 20.84 28.82
N PRO A 619 -4.59 20.74 27.49
CA PRO A 619 -5.63 20.19 26.61
C PRO A 619 -5.95 18.72 26.90
N GLU A 620 -7.16 18.30 26.55
CA GLU A 620 -7.64 16.92 26.73
C GLU A 620 -7.30 16.07 25.50
N TYR A 621 -6.01 15.74 25.29
CA TYR A 621 -5.53 14.96 24.13
C TYR A 621 -6.25 13.62 23.94
N GLY A 622 -6.48 12.90 25.04
CA GLY A 622 -7.10 11.56 25.01
C GLY A 622 -8.52 11.54 24.44
N LYS A 623 -9.27 12.65 24.55
CA LYS A 623 -10.60 12.76 23.95
C LYS A 623 -10.52 12.80 22.43
N VAL A 624 -9.60 13.59 21.86
CA VAL A 624 -9.41 13.69 20.42
C VAL A 624 -8.94 12.35 19.84
N VAL A 625 -7.98 11.69 20.50
CA VAL A 625 -7.51 10.35 20.10
C VAL A 625 -8.65 9.32 20.10
N ASP A 626 -9.52 9.31 21.12
CA ASP A 626 -10.66 8.38 21.15
C ASP A 626 -11.73 8.67 20.08
N ILE A 627 -11.98 9.95 19.77
CA ILE A 627 -12.87 10.35 18.66
C ILE A 627 -12.32 9.81 17.34
N CYS A 628 -11.08 10.16 16.99
CA CYS A 628 -10.45 9.70 15.75
C CYS A 628 -10.42 8.16 15.68
N THR A 629 -10.14 7.48 16.80
CA THR A 629 -10.12 6.02 16.85
C THR A 629 -11.49 5.40 16.58
N LYS A 630 -12.54 5.90 17.25
CA LYS A 630 -13.90 5.38 17.10
C LYS A 630 -14.40 5.59 15.67
N ASP A 631 -14.17 6.77 15.13
CA ASP A 631 -14.68 7.15 13.81
C ASP A 631 -13.91 6.41 12.70
N ALA A 632 -12.58 6.33 12.76
CA ALA A 632 -11.78 5.55 11.82
C ALA A 632 -12.24 4.08 11.73
N LEU A 633 -12.44 3.42 12.88
CA LEU A 633 -12.89 2.03 12.94
C LEU A 633 -14.32 1.83 12.43
N ARG A 634 -15.19 2.80 12.69
CA ARG A 634 -16.59 2.75 12.23
C ARG A 634 -16.72 3.02 10.74
N GLU A 635 -15.87 3.89 10.19
CA GLU A 635 -15.89 4.30 8.79
C GLU A 635 -15.18 3.30 7.86
N LEU A 636 -14.15 2.58 8.33
CA LEU A 636 -13.43 1.59 7.50
C LEU A 636 -14.28 0.39 7.06
N ALA A 637 -15.35 0.06 7.80
CA ALA A 637 -16.17 -1.11 7.51
C ALA A 637 -16.83 -1.04 6.12
N THR A 638 -17.32 0.14 5.71
CA THR A 638 -18.05 0.30 4.45
C THR A 638 -17.14 0.11 3.23
N PRO A 639 -15.98 0.78 3.12
CA PRO A 639 -15.05 0.56 2.01
C PRO A 639 -14.55 -0.89 1.94
N GLY A 640 -14.29 -1.54 3.09
CA GLY A 640 -13.84 -2.94 3.10
C GLY A 640 -14.88 -3.96 2.67
N LEU A 641 -16.14 -3.79 3.11
CA LEU A 641 -17.23 -4.63 2.64
C LEU A 641 -17.47 -4.45 1.14
N LEU A 642 -17.36 -3.21 0.63
CA LEU A 642 -17.46 -2.93 -0.80
C LEU A 642 -16.36 -3.66 -1.59
N ALA A 643 -15.11 -3.60 -1.13
CA ALA A 643 -13.96 -4.23 -1.78
C ALA A 643 -14.12 -5.76 -1.93
N VAL A 644 -14.68 -6.44 -0.92
CA VAL A 644 -14.85 -7.90 -0.95
C VAL A 644 -16.14 -8.31 -1.64
N MET A 645 -17.25 -7.62 -1.38
CA MET A 645 -18.57 -8.05 -1.86
C MET A 645 -18.85 -7.66 -3.32
N ALA A 646 -18.26 -6.57 -3.82
CA ALA A 646 -18.46 -6.15 -5.21
C ALA A 646 -18.01 -7.20 -6.26
N PRO A 647 -16.78 -7.76 -6.19
CA PRO A 647 -16.39 -8.83 -7.11
C PRO A 647 -17.24 -10.10 -6.94
N ILE A 648 -17.65 -10.43 -5.71
CA ILE A 648 -18.57 -11.56 -5.45
C ILE A 648 -19.90 -11.33 -6.16
N PHE A 649 -20.50 -10.15 -6.00
CA PHE A 649 -21.74 -9.79 -6.67
C PHE A 649 -21.61 -9.94 -8.18
N VAL A 650 -20.64 -9.27 -8.80
CA VAL A 650 -20.44 -9.28 -10.26
C VAL A 650 -20.19 -10.70 -10.78
N GLY A 651 -19.34 -11.49 -10.12
CA GLY A 651 -19.02 -12.86 -10.52
C GLY A 651 -20.24 -13.76 -10.51
N PHE A 652 -21.01 -13.77 -9.42
CA PHE A 652 -22.19 -14.62 -9.29
C PHE A 652 -23.41 -14.12 -10.09
N THR A 653 -23.47 -12.85 -10.50
CA THR A 653 -24.57 -12.35 -11.36
C THR A 653 -24.28 -12.39 -12.85
N LEU A 654 -23.10 -11.92 -13.27
CA LEU A 654 -22.76 -11.68 -14.68
C LEU A 654 -21.77 -12.71 -15.25
N GLY A 655 -21.18 -13.54 -14.39
CA GLY A 655 -20.21 -14.57 -14.75
C GLY A 655 -18.76 -14.10 -14.73
N VAL A 656 -17.85 -15.04 -14.98
CA VAL A 656 -16.40 -14.83 -14.87
C VAL A 656 -15.81 -13.93 -15.95
N GLY A 657 -16.39 -13.90 -17.16
CA GLY A 657 -15.99 -12.94 -18.21
C GLY A 657 -16.21 -11.49 -17.77
N ALA A 658 -17.41 -11.21 -17.22
CA ALA A 658 -17.77 -9.87 -16.75
C ALA A 658 -17.01 -9.48 -15.49
N LEU A 659 -16.71 -10.44 -14.61
CA LEU A 659 -15.82 -10.23 -13.47
C LEU A 659 -14.39 -9.88 -13.92
N GLY A 660 -13.87 -10.54 -14.95
CA GLY A 660 -12.59 -10.16 -15.56
C GLY A 660 -12.62 -8.72 -16.11
N ALA A 661 -13.67 -8.36 -16.82
CA ALA A 661 -13.84 -6.99 -17.32
C ALA A 661 -13.99 -5.95 -16.19
N TYR A 662 -14.66 -6.32 -15.08
CA TYR A 662 -14.74 -5.52 -13.86
C TYR A 662 -13.36 -5.22 -13.28
N LEU A 663 -12.49 -6.22 -13.18
CA LEU A 663 -11.11 -6.01 -12.73
C LEU A 663 -10.36 -5.05 -13.67
N ALA A 664 -10.56 -5.16 -14.99
CA ALA A 664 -9.91 -4.30 -15.97
C ALA A 664 -10.37 -2.84 -15.83
N GLY A 665 -11.68 -2.62 -15.68
CA GLY A 665 -12.24 -1.30 -15.41
C GLY A 665 -11.74 -0.71 -14.08
N ALA A 666 -11.67 -1.53 -13.04
CA ALA A 666 -11.14 -1.12 -11.74
C ALA A 666 -9.66 -0.75 -11.82
N ILE A 667 -8.82 -1.52 -12.52
CA ILE A 667 -7.38 -1.22 -12.67
C ILE A 667 -7.18 0.05 -13.50
N GLY A 668 -7.89 0.19 -14.62
CA GLY A 668 -7.79 1.37 -15.49
C GLY A 668 -8.18 2.66 -14.77
N ALA A 669 -9.36 2.68 -14.14
CA ALA A 669 -9.82 3.83 -13.37
C ALA A 669 -9.00 4.04 -12.09
N GLY A 670 -8.63 2.94 -11.42
CA GLY A 670 -7.87 2.94 -10.17
C GLY A 670 -6.49 3.53 -10.32
N THR A 671 -5.76 3.17 -11.39
CA THR A 671 -4.43 3.75 -11.68
C THR A 671 -4.51 5.27 -11.81
N LEU A 672 -5.46 5.76 -12.62
CA LEU A 672 -5.62 7.19 -12.86
C LEU A 672 -6.04 7.92 -11.58
N MET A 673 -7.03 7.39 -10.87
CA MET A 673 -7.56 7.99 -9.64
C MET A 673 -6.52 8.00 -8.52
N ALA A 674 -5.77 6.93 -8.32
CA ALA A 674 -4.77 6.84 -7.27
C ALA A 674 -3.63 7.86 -7.47
N VAL A 675 -3.12 7.97 -8.70
CA VAL A 675 -2.05 8.94 -9.02
C VAL A 675 -2.58 10.37 -8.92
N PHE A 676 -3.78 10.63 -9.46
CA PHE A 676 -4.42 11.94 -9.36
C PHE A 676 -4.50 12.41 -7.90
N LEU A 677 -5.09 11.59 -7.03
CA LEU A 677 -5.27 11.94 -5.62
C LEU A 677 -3.92 12.10 -4.89
N ALA A 678 -2.98 11.18 -5.09
CA ALA A 678 -1.68 11.22 -4.43
C ALA A 678 -0.85 12.45 -4.82
N ASN A 679 -0.77 12.74 -6.12
CA ASN A 679 0.07 13.83 -6.63
C ASN A 679 -0.59 15.21 -6.43
N SER A 680 -1.91 15.34 -6.55
CA SER A 680 -2.59 16.60 -6.21
C SER A 680 -2.33 16.98 -4.76
N GLY A 681 -2.54 16.05 -3.82
CA GLY A 681 -2.28 16.34 -2.41
C GLY A 681 -0.81 16.62 -2.10
N GLY A 682 0.12 15.81 -2.65
CA GLY A 682 1.55 16.08 -2.46
C GLY A 682 2.02 17.42 -3.04
N ALA A 683 1.41 17.87 -4.14
CA ALA A 683 1.73 19.15 -4.75
C ALA A 683 1.16 20.34 -3.95
N TRP A 684 -0.04 20.21 -3.36
CA TRP A 684 -0.59 21.23 -2.47
C TRP A 684 0.24 21.39 -1.18
N ASP A 685 0.64 20.29 -0.57
CA ASP A 685 1.47 20.29 0.64
C ASP A 685 2.82 20.97 0.40
N ASN A 686 3.51 20.59 -0.68
CA ASN A 686 4.79 21.20 -1.01
C ASN A 686 4.63 22.67 -1.49
N ALA A 687 3.47 23.05 -2.04
CA ALA A 687 3.17 24.45 -2.31
C ALA A 687 2.96 25.25 -1.01
N LYS A 688 2.34 24.65 0.02
CA LYS A 688 2.26 25.24 1.37
C LYS A 688 3.65 25.45 1.94
N LYS A 689 4.49 24.41 1.97
CA LYS A 689 5.88 24.49 2.48
C LYS A 689 6.72 25.54 1.73
N LEU A 690 6.56 25.66 0.40
CA LEU A 690 7.22 26.71 -0.39
C LEU A 690 6.89 28.13 0.13
N VAL A 691 5.63 28.39 0.47
CA VAL A 691 5.19 29.67 1.04
C VAL A 691 5.70 29.84 2.47
N GLU A 692 5.70 28.77 3.28
CA GLU A 692 6.26 28.78 4.64
C GLU A 692 7.76 29.14 4.66
N ASP A 693 8.53 28.73 3.65
CA ASP A 693 9.94 29.08 3.44
C ASP A 693 10.17 30.56 3.03
N GLY A 694 9.13 31.38 3.03
CA GLY A 694 9.20 32.83 2.81
C GLY A 694 8.86 33.27 1.38
N HIS A 695 8.48 32.35 0.48
CA HIS A 695 7.95 32.74 -0.82
C HIS A 695 6.55 33.33 -0.68
N HIS A 696 6.19 34.26 -1.57
CA HIS A 696 4.82 34.80 -1.68
C HIS A 696 4.22 35.42 -0.41
N GLY A 697 5.05 35.82 0.56
CA GLY A 697 4.61 36.53 1.77
C GLY A 697 4.88 35.80 3.07
N GLY A 698 5.27 34.52 3.05
CA GLY A 698 5.63 33.79 4.26
C GLY A 698 4.44 33.37 5.13
N LYS A 699 4.75 32.76 6.28
CA LYS A 699 3.76 32.33 7.28
C LYS A 699 2.87 33.49 7.73
N GLY A 700 1.56 33.21 7.84
CA GLY A 700 0.54 34.19 8.28
C GLY A 700 0.03 35.15 7.19
N SER A 701 0.55 35.07 5.96
CA SER A 701 0.03 35.83 4.82
C SER A 701 -1.29 35.26 4.27
N GLU A 702 -2.03 36.03 3.48
CA GLU A 702 -3.21 35.52 2.75
C GLU A 702 -2.85 34.37 1.79
N ALA A 703 -1.66 34.45 1.18
CA ALA A 703 -1.12 33.39 0.33
C ALA A 703 -0.92 32.09 1.14
N HIS A 704 -0.40 32.20 2.37
CA HIS A 704 -0.25 31.06 3.27
C HIS A 704 -1.59 30.46 3.67
N ALA A 705 -2.60 31.29 4.02
CA ALA A 705 -3.94 30.78 4.30
C ALA A 705 -4.55 30.06 3.08
N ALA A 706 -4.33 30.57 1.87
CA ALA A 706 -4.80 29.95 0.64
C ALA A 706 -4.14 28.58 0.36
N THR A 707 -2.84 28.44 0.62
CA THR A 707 -2.14 27.16 0.45
C THR A 707 -2.49 26.14 1.54
N VAL A 708 -2.74 26.58 2.78
CA VAL A 708 -3.26 25.71 3.86
C VAL A 708 -4.64 25.13 3.49
N ILE A 709 -5.52 25.93 2.87
CA ILE A 709 -6.80 25.40 2.35
C ILE A 709 -6.57 24.36 1.24
N GLY A 710 -5.61 24.61 0.35
CA GLY A 710 -5.23 23.63 -0.69
C GLY A 710 -4.72 22.32 -0.10
N ASP A 711 -3.87 22.39 0.91
CA ASP A 711 -3.29 21.21 1.57
C ASP A 711 -4.35 20.41 2.34
N THR A 712 -5.20 21.08 3.11
CA THR A 712 -6.31 20.42 3.84
C THR A 712 -7.36 19.76 2.92
N VAL A 713 -7.50 20.24 1.68
CA VAL A 713 -8.25 19.53 0.62
C VAL A 713 -7.46 18.30 0.12
N GLY A 714 -6.15 18.42 0.02
CA GLY A 714 -5.20 17.40 -0.42
C GLY A 714 -4.95 16.26 0.56
N ASP A 715 -5.09 16.47 1.86
CA ASP A 715 -4.86 15.49 2.91
C ASP A 715 -5.69 14.20 2.76
N PRO A 716 -7.04 14.26 2.65
CA PRO A 716 -7.82 13.05 2.38
C PRO A 716 -7.49 12.42 1.04
N PHE A 717 -6.95 13.18 0.07
CA PHE A 717 -6.56 12.67 -1.24
C PHE A 717 -5.27 11.86 -1.13
N LYS A 718 -4.19 12.45 -0.56
CA LYS A 718 -2.85 11.87 -0.56
C LYS A 718 -2.61 10.81 0.53
N ASP A 719 -3.37 10.82 1.62
CA ASP A 719 -3.10 9.94 2.79
C ASP A 719 -4.24 8.98 3.13
N THR A 720 -5.42 9.16 2.54
CA THR A 720 -6.53 8.21 2.72
C THR A 720 -6.98 7.59 1.41
N ALA A 721 -7.63 8.36 0.53
CA ALA A 721 -8.32 7.81 -0.63
C ALA A 721 -7.36 7.31 -1.72
N GLY A 722 -6.35 8.10 -2.09
CA GLY A 722 -5.39 7.78 -3.14
C GLY A 722 -4.63 6.48 -2.85
N PRO A 723 -3.87 6.41 -1.74
CA PRO A 723 -3.14 5.20 -1.41
C PRO A 723 -4.03 3.98 -1.15
N ALA A 724 -5.24 4.15 -0.59
CA ALA A 724 -6.13 3.03 -0.31
C ALA A 724 -6.71 2.35 -1.56
N ILE A 725 -6.68 3.01 -2.72
CA ILE A 725 -7.03 2.36 -4.00
C ILE A 725 -6.06 1.22 -4.30
N ASN A 726 -4.80 1.30 -3.89
CA ASN A 726 -3.82 0.26 -4.13
C ASN A 726 -4.28 -1.07 -3.51
N PRO A 727 -4.39 -1.23 -2.17
CA PRO A 727 -4.84 -2.48 -1.58
C PRO A 727 -6.26 -2.85 -2.00
N LEU A 728 -7.14 -1.90 -2.31
CA LEU A 728 -8.47 -2.18 -2.90
C LEU A 728 -8.34 -3.00 -4.20
N LEU A 729 -7.49 -2.56 -5.15
CA LEU A 729 -7.30 -3.27 -6.42
C LEU A 729 -6.82 -4.70 -6.21
N LYS A 730 -5.85 -4.91 -5.32
CA LYS A 730 -5.33 -6.27 -5.09
C LYS A 730 -6.32 -7.15 -4.35
N VAL A 731 -7.04 -6.64 -3.34
CA VAL A 731 -8.12 -7.37 -2.65
C VAL A 731 -9.17 -7.81 -3.65
N MET A 732 -9.63 -6.92 -4.53
CA MET A 732 -10.62 -7.28 -5.55
C MET A 732 -10.10 -8.35 -6.51
N ASN A 733 -8.85 -8.26 -6.95
CA ASN A 733 -8.23 -9.28 -7.82
C ASN A 733 -8.12 -10.64 -7.12
N LEU A 734 -7.64 -10.69 -5.88
CA LEU A 734 -7.47 -11.93 -5.13
C LEU A 734 -8.80 -12.58 -4.77
N VAL A 735 -9.80 -11.78 -4.36
CA VAL A 735 -11.15 -12.29 -4.15
C VAL A 735 -11.71 -12.87 -5.44
N SER A 736 -11.55 -12.16 -6.56
CA SER A 736 -12.01 -12.62 -7.88
C SER A 736 -11.33 -13.92 -8.30
N LEU A 737 -10.02 -14.03 -8.11
CA LEU A 737 -9.24 -15.24 -8.36
C LEU A 737 -9.76 -16.43 -7.55
N LEU A 738 -10.01 -16.23 -6.25
CA LEU A 738 -10.45 -17.27 -5.33
C LEU A 738 -11.88 -17.75 -5.59
N ILE A 739 -12.77 -16.86 -6.03
CA ILE A 739 -14.17 -17.23 -6.31
C ILE A 739 -14.37 -17.73 -7.75
N ALA A 740 -13.44 -17.49 -8.69
CA ALA A 740 -13.64 -17.85 -10.10
C ALA A 740 -14.00 -19.34 -10.29
N PRO A 741 -13.28 -20.30 -9.65
CA PRO A 741 -13.64 -21.72 -9.75
C PRO A 741 -15.03 -22.02 -9.16
N ALA A 742 -15.44 -21.32 -8.09
CA ALA A 742 -16.76 -21.48 -7.48
C ALA A 742 -17.87 -20.96 -8.40
N VAL A 743 -17.67 -19.79 -9.02
CA VAL A 743 -18.61 -19.21 -9.98
C VAL A 743 -18.82 -20.17 -11.17
N ILE A 744 -17.74 -20.76 -11.69
CA ILE A 744 -17.81 -21.74 -12.78
C ILE A 744 -18.56 -22.99 -12.32
N LYS A 745 -18.16 -23.58 -11.19
CA LYS A 745 -18.76 -24.80 -10.65
C LYS A 745 -20.27 -24.68 -10.46
N PHE A 746 -20.76 -23.56 -9.93
CA PHE A 746 -22.19 -23.37 -9.69
C PHE A 746 -22.97 -22.85 -10.91
N SER A 747 -22.27 -22.47 -11.98
CA SER A 747 -22.90 -21.98 -13.22
C SER A 747 -22.88 -22.98 -14.37
N TYR A 748 -22.01 -24.00 -14.32
CA TYR A 748 -21.84 -24.98 -15.39
C TYR A 748 -21.52 -26.37 -14.84
N GLY A 749 -21.77 -27.41 -15.64
CA GLY A 749 -21.49 -28.80 -15.29
C GLY A 749 -22.57 -29.44 -14.41
N ALA A 750 -22.25 -30.61 -13.85
CA ALA A 750 -23.21 -31.42 -13.08
C ALA A 750 -23.62 -30.79 -11.73
N ASP A 751 -22.80 -29.88 -11.20
CA ASP A 751 -23.01 -29.18 -9.92
C ASP A 751 -23.68 -27.80 -10.10
N GLU A 752 -24.21 -27.50 -11.29
CA GLU A 752 -24.90 -26.23 -11.57
C GLU A 752 -26.07 -26.02 -10.59
N ASN A 753 -26.08 -24.86 -9.93
CA ASN A 753 -27.13 -24.50 -8.99
C ASN A 753 -27.43 -23.00 -9.04
N VAL A 754 -28.40 -22.65 -9.91
CA VAL A 754 -28.88 -21.28 -10.07
C VAL A 754 -29.40 -20.69 -8.75
N GLY A 755 -30.04 -21.50 -7.90
CA GLY A 755 -30.56 -21.05 -6.61
C GLY A 755 -29.45 -20.57 -5.67
N VAL A 756 -28.37 -21.36 -5.53
CA VAL A 756 -27.19 -20.97 -4.74
C VAL A 756 -26.52 -19.74 -5.33
N ARG A 757 -26.37 -19.68 -6.65
CA ARG A 757 -25.78 -18.52 -7.34
C ARG A 757 -26.57 -17.23 -7.07
N VAL A 758 -27.88 -17.26 -7.21
CA VAL A 758 -28.77 -16.11 -6.96
C VAL A 758 -28.75 -15.73 -5.48
N LEU A 759 -28.72 -16.70 -4.57
CA LEU A 759 -28.63 -16.44 -3.13
C LEU A 759 -27.35 -15.70 -2.76
N ILE A 760 -26.19 -16.16 -3.24
CA ILE A 760 -24.90 -15.51 -2.98
C ILE A 760 -24.89 -14.09 -3.55
N ALA A 761 -25.37 -13.92 -4.79
CA ALA A 761 -25.50 -12.61 -5.42
C ALA A 761 -26.42 -11.66 -4.62
N ALA A 762 -27.59 -12.14 -4.19
CA ALA A 762 -28.54 -11.34 -3.41
C ALA A 762 -27.95 -10.93 -2.05
N LEU A 763 -27.25 -11.84 -1.36
CA LEU A 763 -26.57 -11.53 -0.11
C LEU A 763 -25.48 -10.47 -0.31
N ALA A 764 -24.63 -10.63 -1.33
CA ALA A 764 -23.60 -9.65 -1.65
C ALA A 764 -24.20 -8.26 -1.96
N PHE A 765 -25.28 -8.22 -2.74
CA PHE A 765 -26.00 -6.98 -3.04
C PHE A 765 -26.58 -6.31 -1.78
N VAL A 766 -27.26 -7.07 -0.92
CA VAL A 766 -27.84 -6.56 0.33
C VAL A 766 -26.75 -6.01 1.25
N VAL A 767 -25.60 -6.67 1.35
CA VAL A 767 -24.46 -6.17 2.14
C VAL A 767 -23.91 -4.87 1.56
N ILE A 768 -23.71 -4.78 0.24
CA ILE A 768 -23.23 -3.55 -0.41
C ILE A 768 -24.20 -2.39 -0.19
N VAL A 769 -25.48 -2.59 -0.54
CA VAL A 769 -26.52 -1.55 -0.42
C VAL A 769 -26.70 -1.16 1.04
N GLY A 770 -26.74 -2.13 1.95
CA GLY A 770 -26.81 -1.89 3.38
C GLY A 770 -25.63 -1.06 3.90
N ALA A 771 -24.40 -1.41 3.51
CA ALA A 771 -23.20 -0.68 3.92
C ALA A 771 -23.18 0.76 3.37
N VAL A 772 -23.50 0.94 2.09
CA VAL A 772 -23.56 2.28 1.46
C VAL A 772 -24.69 3.12 2.06
N TYR A 773 -25.85 2.54 2.29
CA TYR A 773 -26.99 3.21 2.90
C TYR A 773 -26.70 3.65 4.33
N VAL A 774 -26.11 2.76 5.13
CA VAL A 774 -25.66 3.07 6.49
C VAL A 774 -24.61 4.17 6.47
N SER A 775 -23.68 4.16 5.52
CA SER A 775 -22.67 5.21 5.37
C SER A 775 -23.29 6.57 5.01
N LYS A 776 -24.19 6.60 4.02
CA LYS A 776 -24.85 7.85 3.58
C LYS A 776 -25.80 8.46 4.59
N ARG A 777 -26.41 7.66 5.48
CA ARG A 777 -27.28 8.16 6.55
C ARG A 777 -26.52 8.66 7.78
N ARG A 778 -25.19 8.49 7.83
CA ARG A 778 -24.39 9.07 8.92
C ARG A 778 -24.44 10.59 8.77
N ARG A 779 -25.02 11.27 9.76
CA ARG A 779 -25.05 12.73 9.81
C ARG A 779 -23.61 13.24 9.78
N THR A 780 -23.35 14.19 8.90
CA THR A 780 -22.18 15.07 8.99
C THR A 780 -22.34 15.85 10.29
N ALA A 781 -21.38 15.71 11.22
CA ALA A 781 -21.35 16.51 12.43
C ALA A 781 -20.95 17.95 12.06
N VAL A 782 -21.85 18.68 11.39
CA VAL A 782 -21.67 20.07 11.02
C VAL A 782 -22.76 20.86 11.75
N GLY A 783 -22.45 21.25 12.99
CA GLY A 783 -23.24 22.23 13.74
C GLY A 783 -24.05 21.70 14.93
N ASP A 784 -24.34 22.63 15.85
CA ASP A 784 -25.16 22.53 17.08
C ASP A 784 -26.65 22.23 16.80
N GLU A 785 -27.00 21.32 15.88
CA GLU A 785 -28.40 20.98 15.63
C GLU A 785 -29.09 20.37 16.85
N GLY A 786 -28.33 19.84 17.82
CA GLY A 786 -28.85 19.36 19.11
C GLY A 786 -29.41 20.47 20.01
N ASP A 787 -28.97 21.71 19.86
CA ASP A 787 -29.42 22.85 20.67
C ASP A 787 -30.59 23.61 20.03
N VAL A 788 -30.72 23.55 18.69
CA VAL A 788 -31.87 24.14 17.98
C VAL A 788 -33.14 23.32 18.24
N GLU A 789 -33.05 21.98 18.29
CA GLU A 789 -34.20 21.12 18.65
C GLU A 789 -34.58 21.20 20.14
N ARG A 790 -33.63 21.51 21.03
CA ARG A 790 -33.92 21.78 22.45
C ARG A 790 -34.54 23.16 22.67
N LYS A 791 -34.06 24.20 21.98
CA LYS A 791 -34.65 25.55 22.05
C LYS A 791 -36.06 25.61 21.45
N HIS A 792 -36.37 24.79 20.45
CA HIS A 792 -37.74 24.74 19.91
C HIS A 792 -38.72 23.96 20.78
N LYS A 793 -38.25 23.09 21.68
CA LYS A 793 -39.09 22.32 22.62
C LYS A 793 -39.26 22.96 24.00
N SER A 794 -38.58 24.07 24.29
CA SER A 794 -38.65 24.75 25.59
C SER A 794 -39.40 26.09 25.58
N ALA A 795 -40.09 26.44 24.49
CA ALA A 795 -41.01 27.58 24.48
C ALA A 795 -42.37 27.13 25.03
N ASP A 796 -42.53 27.23 26.35
CA ASP A 796 -43.81 27.11 27.04
C ASP A 796 -44.71 28.30 26.63
N PRO A 797 -45.92 28.10 26.06
CA PRO A 797 -46.79 29.19 25.64
C PRO A 797 -47.51 29.92 26.80
N ALA A 798 -47.19 29.61 28.06
CA ALA A 798 -47.97 30.06 29.21
C ALA A 798 -47.36 31.24 29.99
N VAL A 799 -46.78 32.25 29.33
CA VAL A 799 -46.64 33.59 29.91
C VAL A 799 -46.69 34.64 28.79
N VAL A 800 -47.87 35.25 28.63
CA VAL A 800 -48.17 36.67 28.37
C VAL A 800 -49.57 36.73 27.74
N SER A 801 -50.47 37.35 28.50
CA SER A 801 -51.90 37.68 28.28
C SER A 801 -52.89 36.51 28.14
#